data_AF-A0A3P8VLP9-F1
#
_entry.id   AF-A0A3P8VLP9-F1
#
_cell.length_a   1.000
_cell.length_b   1.000
_cell.length_c   1.000
_cell.angle_alpha   90.00
_cell.angle_beta   90.00
_cell.angle_gamma   90.00
#
_symmetry.space_group_name_H-M   'P 1'
#
loop_
_entity.id
_entity.type
_entity.pdbx_description
1 polymer ?
#
loop_
_entity_poly.entity_id
_entity_poly.type
_entity_poly.pdbx_seq_one_letter_code
_entity_poly.pdbx_strand_id
1 'polypeptide(L)'
;MSGDHSHNEDQIDCGSRVNDSHKHKDKYKEKEHKHKDHKKDKERDRSKHGNSDHKHKDKEREKDKMKHKDGSADKYKDKHKEKRKEEKIKLEDGKVKKENGFASPQHVKSEPEDDFYLPPKHEKSLKRERDDDVDYDIKPKKIKTQNDKKPKKRKLEEDTKSKKTKNKKGEVTEGKKKAKNEPEDKWKWWEEERYTDGVKWKFLEHKGPVFAPQYEPLPSHVKFYYDGKPMKLSPEAEEVATFFAKMLDHEYTTKDIFRKNFFKDWRKEMSTDEKAKITDLKKCNFTEMSEYFKAQSEARKAMSKEEKLKIKAENERILQEYGFCIMDNHKERIANFRIEPPGLFRGRGDHPKMGMLKRRIRPQDIIINCSKDSKYPEPPPGTKWKEVRHDNKVTWLVSWTENIQGSIKYIMLNPSSRIKGEKDWQKYETARRLKKCVDRIRNQYREDFKSKEMKIRQRAVALYFIDKLALRAGNEKEEGETADTVGCCSLRVEHINLHPENEGQEYVVEFDFLGKDSIRYYNKVPVEKRVFKNLQLFMENKEPDDDLFDRLNTSILNKHLQELMDGLTAKVFRTYNASITLQQQLKELTNADENVPAKILSYNRANRAVAILCNHQRAPPKTFEKSMQNLQTKIDAKRDQLSDARRELKSAKADAKIRKDEKSRKAVETKKKAVQRIEEQLMKLEVQATDREENKQIALGTSKLNYLDPRISVAWCKKNGIPVEKIYNKTQREKFAWAIDMADEDYEF
;
A
#
# COMPACT_ATOMS: atom_id res chain seq x y z
N MET A 1 12.44 -57.47 -55.01
CA MET A 1 12.62 -56.27 -55.84
C MET A 1 12.83 -55.09 -54.89
N SER A 2 13.99 -54.45 -54.78
CA SER A 2 15.38 -54.74 -55.19
C SER A 2 16.27 -53.96 -54.18
N GLY A 3 17.30 -54.53 -53.55
CA GLY A 3 18.67 -54.71 -54.06
C GLY A 3 19.42 -53.36 -54.11
N ASP A 4 20.63 -53.12 -53.57
CA ASP A 4 21.65 -53.95 -52.86
C ASP A 4 22.57 -53.00 -52.04
N HIS A 5 23.08 -53.29 -50.82
CA HIS A 5 24.14 -54.19 -50.33
C HIS A 5 25.63 -53.76 -50.54
N SER A 6 26.31 -53.40 -49.44
CA SER A 6 27.76 -53.59 -49.07
C SER A 6 28.05 -52.84 -47.74
N HIS A 7 28.74 -53.30 -46.68
CA HIS A 7 29.96 -54.13 -46.45
C HIS A 7 31.29 -53.40 -46.78
N ASN A 8 32.38 -53.43 -45.98
CA ASN A 8 32.70 -54.12 -44.72
C ASN A 8 33.60 -53.23 -43.79
N GLU A 9 33.77 -53.49 -42.48
CA GLU A 9 34.90 -54.23 -41.82
C GLU A 9 36.29 -54.00 -42.47
N ASP A 10 37.38 -53.73 -41.73
CA ASP A 10 37.98 -54.66 -40.76
C ASP A 10 38.91 -54.00 -39.68
N GLN A 11 39.59 -54.82 -38.87
CA GLN A 11 40.42 -54.50 -37.68
C GLN A 11 41.91 -54.84 -37.87
N ILE A 12 42.86 -54.19 -37.13
CA ILE A 12 44.12 -54.75 -36.54
C ILE A 12 45.09 -53.65 -36.02
N ASP A 13 45.96 -54.02 -35.07
CA ASP A 13 46.94 -53.21 -34.30
C ASP A 13 48.39 -53.39 -34.78
N CYS A 14 49.23 -52.34 -34.67
CA CYS A 14 50.61 -52.48 -34.15
C CYS A 14 51.29 -51.14 -33.76
N GLY A 15 51.86 -51.06 -32.54
CA GLY A 15 53.28 -50.70 -32.38
C GLY A 15 53.72 -49.40 -31.65
N SER A 16 54.05 -49.54 -30.35
CA SER A 16 55.25 -48.94 -29.65
C SER A 16 55.46 -47.40 -29.57
N ARG A 17 55.99 -46.79 -28.50
CA ARG A 17 56.61 -47.26 -27.22
C ARG A 17 56.80 -46.06 -26.24
N VAL A 18 56.73 -46.30 -24.90
CA VAL A 18 57.61 -45.76 -23.80
C VAL A 18 57.75 -44.21 -23.63
N ASN A 19 57.63 -43.55 -22.47
CA ASN A 19 57.37 -43.88 -21.04
C ASN A 19 56.69 -42.63 -20.37
N ASP A 20 55.84 -42.69 -19.32
CA ASP A 20 56.02 -43.11 -17.90
C ASP A 20 56.98 -42.18 -17.10
N SER A 21 56.78 -41.77 -15.82
CA SER A 21 55.89 -42.19 -14.71
C SER A 21 55.58 -40.97 -13.79
N HIS A 22 54.71 -40.90 -12.76
CA HIS A 22 53.55 -41.63 -12.18
C HIS A 22 52.94 -40.59 -11.14
N LYS A 23 52.08 -40.73 -10.10
CA LYS A 23 51.43 -41.69 -9.16
C LYS A 23 50.01 -41.11 -8.83
N HIS A 24 48.98 -41.70 -8.20
CA HIS A 24 48.75 -42.66 -7.09
C HIS A 24 49.01 -42.13 -5.65
N LYS A 25 48.15 -42.38 -4.62
CA LYS A 25 47.00 -43.32 -4.49
C LYS A 25 45.96 -42.93 -3.42
N ASP A 26 44.82 -43.62 -3.41
CA ASP A 26 43.63 -43.45 -2.55
C ASP A 26 43.79 -43.92 -1.08
N LYS A 27 42.83 -43.51 -0.20
CA LYS A 27 42.30 -44.38 0.88
C LYS A 27 40.92 -43.96 1.41
N TYR A 28 40.31 -44.85 2.22
CA TYR A 28 38.87 -44.99 2.45
C TYR A 28 38.45 -44.81 3.94
N LYS A 29 37.15 -44.55 4.16
CA LYS A 29 36.28 -44.97 5.29
C LYS A 29 36.25 -44.24 6.68
N GLU A 30 35.01 -43.99 7.09
CA GLU A 30 34.36 -44.20 8.41
C GLU A 30 34.97 -43.68 9.73
N LYS A 31 34.15 -42.89 10.46
CA LYS A 31 33.48 -43.37 11.70
C LYS A 31 32.36 -42.45 12.21
N GLU A 32 31.24 -43.05 12.59
CA GLU A 32 30.31 -42.48 13.59
C GLU A 32 30.76 -42.85 15.00
N HIS A 33 30.36 -42.08 16.04
CA HIS A 33 29.46 -42.56 17.12
C HIS A 33 29.34 -41.59 18.32
N LYS A 34 28.08 -41.35 18.76
CA LYS A 34 27.61 -41.24 20.18
C LYS A 34 28.13 -40.03 21.03
N HIS A 35 27.47 -39.58 22.11
CA HIS A 35 26.25 -40.04 22.80
C HIS A 35 25.49 -38.91 23.56
N LYS A 36 24.14 -39.01 23.60
CA LYS A 36 23.17 -38.77 24.71
C LYS A 36 23.21 -37.51 25.64
N ASP A 37 22.02 -36.90 25.72
CA ASP A 37 21.17 -36.63 26.91
C ASP A 37 21.76 -36.13 28.25
N HIS A 38 21.24 -34.98 28.71
CA HIS A 38 20.62 -34.66 30.03
C HIS A 38 20.82 -33.14 30.34
N LYS A 39 20.00 -32.36 31.07
CA LYS A 39 18.57 -32.29 31.51
C LYS A 39 18.54 -31.66 32.92
N LYS A 40 17.72 -30.59 33.09
CA LYS A 40 17.22 -29.94 34.34
C LYS A 40 18.08 -28.90 35.13
N ASP A 41 17.42 -27.75 35.33
CA ASP A 41 17.10 -27.01 36.58
C ASP A 41 18.16 -26.62 37.63
N LYS A 42 18.37 -25.30 37.79
CA LYS A 42 18.13 -24.44 38.98
C LYS A 42 18.48 -22.98 38.60
N GLU A 43 17.71 -21.93 38.82
CA GLU A 43 16.91 -21.41 39.95
C GLU A 43 17.72 -20.83 41.13
N ARG A 44 17.42 -19.57 41.49
CA ARG A 44 17.76 -18.82 42.74
C ARG A 44 19.22 -18.36 42.95
N ASP A 45 19.50 -17.26 43.67
CA ASP A 45 18.64 -16.14 44.12
C ASP A 45 19.38 -14.78 44.24
N ARG A 46 18.61 -13.75 44.63
CA ARG A 46 18.90 -12.32 44.77
C ARG A 46 19.89 -11.90 45.88
N SER A 47 20.40 -10.67 45.69
CA SER A 47 20.79 -9.68 46.73
C SER A 47 22.15 -9.90 47.45
N LYS A 48 22.77 -8.91 48.12
CA LYS A 48 22.30 -7.59 48.60
C LYS A 48 23.44 -6.53 48.64
N HIS A 49 23.22 -5.40 49.33
CA HIS A 49 24.10 -4.20 49.48
C HIS A 49 25.50 -4.50 50.09
N GLY A 50 26.48 -3.59 50.19
CA GLY A 50 26.60 -2.13 49.92
C GLY A 50 28.09 -1.70 50.01
N ASN A 51 28.54 -0.59 49.43
CA ASN A 51 28.46 0.82 49.86
C ASN A 51 29.71 1.36 50.63
N SER A 52 30.37 2.34 49.99
CA SER A 52 31.25 3.42 50.51
C SER A 52 32.71 3.16 51.02
N ASP A 53 33.43 4.30 51.08
CA ASP A 53 34.64 4.65 51.85
C ASP A 53 36.09 4.25 51.45
N HIS A 54 36.71 5.16 50.68
CA HIS A 54 37.82 6.05 51.10
C HIS A 54 39.31 5.59 51.29
N LYS A 55 40.20 6.46 50.75
CA LYS A 55 41.55 6.90 51.21
C LYS A 55 42.82 6.02 51.06
N HIS A 56 43.79 6.59 50.32
CA HIS A 56 45.27 6.60 50.57
C HIS A 56 46.02 5.23 50.69
N LYS A 57 47.35 5.08 50.61
CA LYS A 57 48.53 5.95 50.36
C LYS A 57 49.40 5.30 49.24
N ASP A 58 50.51 5.83 48.71
CA ASP A 58 51.08 7.14 48.31
C ASP A 58 52.45 6.79 47.59
N LYS A 59 53.34 7.76 47.28
CA LYS A 59 54.78 7.61 46.90
C LYS A 59 55.14 7.12 45.47
N GLU A 60 56.21 7.60 44.79
CA GLU A 60 57.11 8.75 45.06
C GLU A 60 57.82 9.26 43.77
N ARG A 61 58.04 10.59 43.67
CA ARG A 61 59.25 11.30 43.14
C ARG A 61 59.62 11.28 41.62
N GLU A 62 60.24 12.34 41.04
CA GLU A 62 60.41 13.78 41.43
C GLU A 62 60.99 14.65 40.27
N LYS A 63 60.96 15.99 40.47
CA LYS A 63 61.82 17.08 39.91
C LYS A 63 61.55 17.67 38.50
N ASP A 64 61.72 18.98 38.25
CA ASP A 64 61.72 20.21 39.12
C ASP A 64 61.73 21.54 38.31
N LYS A 65 61.55 22.69 38.99
CA LYS A 65 61.80 24.13 38.61
C LYS A 65 60.79 24.81 37.65
N MET A 66 60.12 25.97 37.88
CA MET A 66 60.02 27.03 38.93
C MET A 66 60.58 28.43 38.54
N LYS A 67 59.89 29.53 38.95
CA LYS A 67 60.25 30.99 38.97
C LYS A 67 60.00 31.80 37.66
N HIS A 68 59.95 33.15 37.64
CA HIS A 68 59.25 34.19 38.46
C HIS A 68 59.47 35.62 37.87
N LYS A 69 58.51 36.56 38.04
CA LYS A 69 58.63 38.05 38.14
C LYS A 69 59.01 38.97 36.93
N ASP A 70 58.24 40.07 36.85
CA ASP A 70 58.52 41.53 36.61
C ASP A 70 59.20 42.12 35.33
N GLY A 71 58.70 43.31 34.92
CA GLY A 71 59.30 44.29 33.96
C GLY A 71 58.43 44.53 32.70
N SER A 72 57.80 45.70 32.43
CA SER A 72 58.26 47.09 32.24
C SER A 72 58.87 47.35 30.84
N ALA A 73 58.50 48.35 30.01
CA ALA A 73 57.41 49.36 30.02
C ALA A 73 57.27 50.02 28.61
N ASP A 74 56.59 51.18 28.52
CA ASP A 74 56.46 52.10 27.35
C ASP A 74 55.59 51.67 26.15
N LYS A 75 54.92 52.57 25.40
CA LYS A 75 54.31 53.91 25.64
C LYS A 75 53.62 54.33 24.32
N TYR A 76 52.38 54.83 24.33
CA TYR A 76 51.96 56.02 23.53
C TYR A 76 50.57 56.52 23.96
N LYS A 77 50.25 57.77 23.61
CA LYS A 77 48.96 58.48 23.85
C LYS A 77 48.17 58.58 22.50
N ASP A 78 46.95 59.11 22.37
CA ASP A 78 46.22 60.12 23.18
C ASP A 78 44.68 60.13 22.93
N LYS A 79 43.95 60.99 23.69
CA LYS A 79 42.51 61.46 23.67
C LYS A 79 41.56 61.05 22.51
N HIS A 80 40.22 61.02 22.66
CA HIS A 80 39.25 61.91 23.35
C HIS A 80 38.07 61.11 24.00
N LYS A 81 37.44 61.47 25.14
CA LYS A 81 36.45 62.55 25.41
C LYS A 81 35.25 62.56 24.43
N GLU A 82 33.96 62.64 24.84
CA GLU A 82 33.33 62.71 26.17
C GLU A 82 31.77 62.56 26.05
N LYS A 83 31.10 61.72 26.84
CA LYS A 83 30.13 62.00 27.97
C LYS A 83 29.52 60.66 28.44
N ARG A 84 28.86 60.44 29.61
CA ARG A 84 27.81 61.12 30.44
C ARG A 84 26.41 61.11 29.80
N LYS A 85 25.32 60.64 30.45
CA LYS A 85 24.98 60.30 31.87
C LYS A 85 24.12 58.99 31.91
N GLU A 86 24.16 58.15 32.95
CA GLU A 86 23.33 58.17 34.20
C GLU A 86 21.82 58.37 33.95
N GLU A 87 20.83 57.64 34.50
CA GLU A 87 20.72 56.42 35.34
C GLU A 87 19.21 55.96 35.30
N LYS A 88 18.64 54.93 35.97
CA LYS A 88 19.03 54.08 37.13
C LYS A 88 18.58 52.59 37.03
N ILE A 89 17.67 52.11 37.88
CA ILE A 89 17.40 50.69 38.26
C ILE A 89 15.94 50.52 38.79
N LYS A 90 15.21 49.46 38.37
CA LYS A 90 14.28 48.53 39.12
C LYS A 90 13.38 47.74 38.12
N LEU A 91 13.17 46.41 38.24
CA LEU A 91 12.18 45.67 39.06
C LEU A 91 10.72 46.17 38.84
N GLU A 92 9.69 45.35 38.59
CA GLU A 92 9.49 43.89 38.85
C GLU A 92 8.33 43.26 38.02
N ASP A 93 8.30 41.92 37.89
CA ASP A 93 7.17 40.99 37.55
C ASP A 93 6.35 41.17 36.23
N GLY A 94 5.55 40.17 35.80
CA GLY A 94 4.57 40.38 34.71
C GLY A 94 3.99 39.26 33.82
N LYS A 95 4.05 37.96 34.14
CA LYS A 95 3.29 36.83 33.49
C LYS A 95 3.32 36.64 31.94
N VAL A 96 3.80 35.45 31.54
CA VAL A 96 3.60 34.88 30.19
C VAL A 96 2.13 34.53 29.90
N LYS A 97 1.67 34.79 28.67
CA LYS A 97 0.59 34.04 28.00
C LYS A 97 1.08 33.53 26.65
N LYS A 98 0.73 32.27 26.32
CA LYS A 98 0.81 31.72 24.95
C LYS A 98 -0.58 31.79 24.33
N GLU A 99 -0.68 32.20 23.07
CA GLU A 99 -1.84 31.93 22.22
C GLU A 99 -1.36 31.73 20.77
N ASN A 100 -1.82 30.66 20.12
CA ASN A 100 -1.37 30.28 18.78
C ASN A 100 -2.24 30.99 17.72
N GLY A 101 -1.61 31.68 16.78
CA GLY A 101 -2.32 32.36 15.71
C GLY A 101 -2.92 31.40 14.68
N PHE A 102 -4.25 31.39 14.56
CA PHE A 102 -4.97 30.95 13.37
C PHE A 102 -6.14 31.91 13.14
N ALA A 103 -5.97 32.85 12.20
CA ALA A 103 -6.96 33.89 11.91
C ALA A 103 -7.96 33.43 10.84
N SER A 104 -9.25 33.65 11.10
CA SER A 104 -10.34 33.43 10.14
C SER A 104 -10.75 34.76 9.49
N PRO A 105 -10.85 34.84 8.14
CA PRO A 105 -11.35 36.06 7.47
C PRO A 105 -12.84 36.32 7.75
N GLN A 106 -13.21 37.59 7.95
CA GLN A 106 -14.59 38.06 7.97
C GLN A 106 -15.04 38.61 6.60
N HIS A 107 -16.34 38.92 6.47
CA HIS A 107 -17.04 39.16 5.20
C HIS A 107 -17.76 40.52 5.19
N VAL A 108 -17.41 41.41 4.25
CA VAL A 108 -18.08 42.69 3.92
C VAL A 108 -17.97 42.93 2.39
N LYS A 109 -18.78 43.80 1.75
CA LYS A 109 -18.62 44.23 0.33
C LYS A 109 -17.97 45.65 0.27
N SER A 110 -17.76 46.35 -0.86
CA SER A 110 -18.72 46.70 -1.92
C SER A 110 -18.10 46.82 -3.33
N GLU A 111 -18.98 46.88 -4.33
CA GLU A 111 -18.79 47.41 -5.69
C GLU A 111 -19.15 48.92 -5.72
N PRO A 112 -18.90 49.69 -6.81
CA PRO A 112 -18.53 49.29 -8.20
C PRO A 112 -17.04 49.66 -8.51
N GLU A 113 -16.50 49.99 -9.70
CA GLU A 113 -16.95 50.43 -11.05
C GLU A 113 -16.12 49.79 -12.19
N ASP A 114 -16.34 50.21 -13.45
CA ASP A 114 -15.79 49.63 -14.70
C ASP A 114 -14.30 49.93 -14.96
N ASP A 115 -13.62 49.04 -15.73
CA ASP A 115 -13.09 49.43 -17.05
C ASP A 115 -12.91 48.20 -17.99
N PHE A 116 -12.85 48.45 -19.31
CA PHE A 116 -12.76 47.46 -20.40
C PHE A 116 -11.32 46.99 -20.67
N TYR A 117 -11.12 45.70 -21.00
CA TYR A 117 -10.20 45.29 -22.08
C TYR A 117 -10.42 43.85 -22.58
N LEU A 118 -10.29 43.62 -23.89
CA LEU A 118 -10.38 42.32 -24.57
C LEU A 118 -9.01 41.88 -25.12
N PRO A 119 -8.68 40.57 -25.03
CA PRO A 119 -7.90 39.86 -26.06
C PRO A 119 -8.64 38.62 -26.63
N PRO A 120 -8.08 37.87 -27.62
CA PRO A 120 -8.91 37.38 -28.73
C PRO A 120 -9.29 35.88 -28.70
N LYS A 121 -10.16 35.51 -29.65
CA LYS A 121 -10.53 34.13 -29.97
C LYS A 121 -9.40 33.42 -30.73
N HIS A 122 -9.11 32.16 -30.40
CA HIS A 122 -8.73 31.16 -31.42
C HIS A 122 -9.31 29.77 -31.11
N GLU A 123 -10.13 29.32 -32.05
CA GLU A 123 -10.36 27.95 -32.53
C GLU A 123 -10.58 26.72 -31.62
N LYS A 124 -11.29 25.76 -32.22
CA LYS A 124 -11.78 24.52 -31.59
C LYS A 124 -10.70 23.45 -31.65
N SER A 125 -10.30 22.87 -30.51
CA SER A 125 -9.58 21.59 -30.47
C SER A 125 -10.52 20.43 -30.09
N LEU A 126 -10.18 19.23 -30.54
CA LEU A 126 -11.09 18.08 -30.59
C LEU A 126 -11.22 17.35 -29.24
N LYS A 127 -12.38 16.72 -29.02
CA LYS A 127 -12.60 15.80 -27.88
C LYS A 127 -11.55 14.68 -27.91
N ARG A 128 -10.83 14.51 -26.80
CA ARG A 128 -10.10 13.27 -26.48
C ARG A 128 -10.74 12.60 -25.28
N GLU A 129 -10.91 11.29 -25.32
CA GLU A 129 -11.60 10.54 -24.28
C GLU A 129 -10.65 9.77 -23.36
N ARG A 130 -10.82 9.98 -22.05
CA ARG A 130 -10.97 8.93 -21.03
C ARG A 130 -9.87 7.85 -20.90
N ASP A 131 -9.09 7.95 -19.81
CA ASP A 131 -8.41 6.79 -19.22
C ASP A 131 -9.41 5.70 -18.80
N ASP A 132 -9.09 4.43 -19.09
CA ASP A 132 -9.67 3.25 -18.42
C ASP A 132 -8.72 2.75 -17.32
N ASP A 133 -8.57 3.52 -16.23
CA ASP A 133 -8.11 2.92 -14.97
C ASP A 133 -9.23 2.05 -14.41
N VAL A 134 -8.95 0.77 -14.14
CA VAL A 134 -9.97 -0.23 -13.79
C VAL A 134 -10.31 -0.19 -12.30
N ASP A 135 -10.89 0.92 -11.86
CA ASP A 135 -11.54 1.02 -10.55
C ASP A 135 -12.99 0.54 -10.63
N TYR A 136 -13.40 -0.32 -9.69
CA TYR A 136 -14.73 -0.95 -9.69
C TYR A 136 -15.76 -0.02 -9.02
N ASP A 137 -16.25 0.96 -9.78
CA ASP A 137 -17.20 1.98 -9.32
C ASP A 137 -18.62 1.41 -9.08
N ILE A 138 -18.81 0.81 -7.90
CA ILE A 138 -20.07 0.15 -7.49
C ILE A 138 -21.15 1.20 -7.18
N LYS A 139 -22.02 1.43 -8.17
CA LYS A 139 -23.20 2.31 -8.03
C LYS A 139 -24.13 1.84 -6.90
N PRO A 140 -24.48 2.71 -5.92
CA PRO A 140 -25.40 2.35 -4.83
C PRO A 140 -26.83 2.15 -5.35
N LYS A 141 -27.49 1.06 -4.90
CA LYS A 141 -28.89 0.78 -5.23
C LYS A 141 -29.83 1.80 -4.54
N LYS A 142 -30.75 2.39 -5.31
CA LYS A 142 -31.84 3.22 -4.75
C LYS A 142 -32.79 2.37 -3.92
N ILE A 143 -33.08 2.80 -2.69
CA ILE A 143 -34.18 2.28 -1.87
C ILE A 143 -35.50 2.84 -2.44
N LYS A 144 -36.55 2.01 -2.52
CA LYS A 144 -37.93 2.44 -2.80
C LYS A 144 -38.71 2.54 -1.49
N THR A 145 -39.31 3.70 -1.23
CA THR A 145 -40.28 3.91 -0.14
C THR A 145 -41.70 3.56 -0.60
N GLN A 146 -42.60 3.19 0.31
CA GLN A 146 -43.99 2.79 0.02
C GLN A 146 -45.03 3.90 0.28
N ASN A 147 -46.27 3.61 -0.18
CA ASN A 147 -47.55 4.29 0.06
C ASN A 147 -47.81 5.59 -0.75
N ASP A 148 -49.06 5.94 -1.15
CA ASP A 148 -50.37 5.41 -0.69
C ASP A 148 -51.56 5.39 -1.72
N LYS A 149 -52.47 4.42 -1.52
CA LYS A 149 -53.94 4.26 -1.84
C LYS A 149 -54.70 4.90 -3.06
N LYS A 150 -55.26 4.01 -3.92
CA LYS A 150 -56.70 3.80 -4.35
C LYS A 150 -57.46 4.92 -5.17
N PRO A 151 -58.72 4.72 -5.73
CA PRO A 151 -59.73 3.62 -5.62
C PRO A 151 -60.57 3.13 -6.88
N LYS A 152 -61.12 1.87 -6.83
CA LYS A 152 -62.39 1.32 -7.48
C LYS A 152 -62.46 1.28 -9.05
N LYS A 153 -63.29 0.52 -9.83
CA LYS A 153 -64.47 -0.43 -9.79
C LYS A 153 -64.42 -1.29 -11.13
N ARG A 154 -65.11 -2.38 -11.54
CA ARG A 154 -66.13 -3.41 -11.13
C ARG A 154 -65.43 -4.80 -10.87
N LYS A 155 -65.87 -6.09 -11.05
CA LYS A 155 -67.04 -6.91 -11.57
C LYS A 155 -67.27 -7.03 -13.11
N LEU A 156 -67.63 -8.15 -13.77
CA LEU A 156 -68.24 -9.49 -13.46
C LEU A 156 -67.47 -10.64 -14.19
N GLU A 157 -67.40 -11.93 -13.77
CA GLU A 157 -68.32 -13.12 -13.85
C GLU A 157 -68.61 -13.65 -15.28
N GLU A 158 -68.77 -14.97 -15.58
CA GLU A 158 -68.60 -16.28 -14.86
C GLU A 158 -68.15 -17.37 -15.91
N ASP A 159 -68.11 -18.72 -15.76
CA ASP A 159 -68.56 -19.71 -14.75
C ASP A 159 -67.36 -20.60 -14.26
N THR A 160 -67.03 -21.85 -14.66
CA THR A 160 -67.56 -22.79 -15.67
C THR A 160 -67.46 -24.25 -15.16
N LYS A 161 -68.45 -25.09 -15.51
CA LYS A 161 -68.71 -26.45 -14.94
C LYS A 161 -68.44 -27.61 -15.93
N SER A 162 -68.28 -28.89 -15.52
CA SER A 162 -67.83 -29.53 -14.26
C SER A 162 -67.81 -31.08 -14.38
N LYS A 163 -67.16 -31.77 -13.42
CA LYS A 163 -67.27 -33.23 -13.11
C LYS A 163 -66.57 -34.17 -14.13
N LYS A 164 -66.06 -35.35 -13.76
CA LYS A 164 -66.33 -36.15 -12.54
C LYS A 164 -65.10 -36.38 -11.62
N THR A 165 -64.67 -37.62 -11.38
CA THR A 165 -63.85 -38.09 -10.21
C THR A 165 -63.23 -39.48 -10.53
N LYS A 166 -62.38 -40.19 -9.75
CA LYS A 166 -62.30 -40.38 -8.27
C LYS A 166 -61.07 -41.22 -7.81
N ASN A 167 -60.16 -40.72 -6.95
CA ASN A 167 -59.68 -41.40 -5.70
C ASN A 167 -58.50 -40.74 -4.93
N LYS A 168 -58.70 -40.64 -3.60
CA LYS A 168 -57.81 -40.55 -2.41
C LYS A 168 -56.28 -40.28 -2.47
N LYS A 169 -55.90 -39.33 -1.59
CA LYS A 169 -54.67 -39.19 -0.76
C LYS A 169 -53.32 -38.97 -1.47
N GLY A 170 -52.65 -37.86 -1.15
CA GLY A 170 -51.29 -37.62 -1.65
C GLY A 170 -50.42 -36.64 -0.87
N GLU A 171 -50.51 -35.35 -1.20
CA GLU A 171 -49.50 -34.36 -0.80
C GLU A 171 -50.12 -32.98 -0.55
N VAL A 172 -49.57 -32.24 0.41
CA VAL A 172 -49.88 -30.82 0.65
C VAL A 172 -48.59 -30.03 0.50
N THR A 173 -48.47 -29.30 -0.60
CA THR A 173 -47.32 -28.44 -0.88
C THR A 173 -47.41 -27.13 -0.09
N GLU A 174 -46.93 -27.12 1.15
CA GLU A 174 -46.63 -25.85 1.84
C GLU A 174 -45.67 -25.02 0.98
N GLY A 175 -46.05 -23.77 0.70
CA GLY A 175 -45.20 -22.85 -0.07
C GLY A 175 -43.88 -22.60 0.67
N LYS A 176 -42.74 -22.84 0.00
CA LYS A 176 -41.40 -22.63 0.58
C LYS A 176 -41.28 -21.23 1.17
N LYS A 177 -41.30 -21.17 2.51
CA LYS A 177 -40.90 -20.03 3.32
C LYS A 177 -39.55 -19.53 2.79
N LYS A 178 -39.38 -18.21 2.61
CA LYS A 178 -38.04 -17.65 2.36
C LYS A 178 -37.15 -18.14 3.48
N ALA A 179 -36.08 -18.85 3.14
CA ALA A 179 -35.03 -19.14 4.11
C ALA A 179 -34.59 -17.80 4.72
N LYS A 180 -34.57 -17.73 6.05
CA LYS A 180 -33.65 -16.80 6.70
C LYS A 180 -32.26 -17.20 6.19
N ASN A 181 -31.41 -16.23 5.88
CA ASN A 181 -29.99 -16.53 5.93
C ASN A 181 -29.69 -16.86 7.39
N GLU A 182 -29.47 -18.14 7.69
CA GLU A 182 -28.68 -18.51 8.85
C GLU A 182 -27.30 -17.83 8.69
N PRO A 183 -26.67 -17.41 9.78
CA PRO A 183 -25.28 -16.97 9.70
C PRO A 183 -24.46 -18.17 9.21
N GLU A 184 -23.78 -18.03 8.06
CA GLU A 184 -22.71 -18.97 7.70
C GLU A 184 -21.74 -19.02 8.88
N ASP A 185 -21.53 -20.20 9.47
CA ASP A 185 -20.81 -20.32 10.74
C ASP A 185 -19.33 -19.97 10.52
N LYS A 186 -19.00 -18.72 10.87
CA LYS A 186 -17.87 -18.01 10.27
C LYS A 186 -16.63 -18.23 11.11
N TRP A 187 -15.93 -19.32 10.79
CA TRP A 187 -14.71 -19.80 11.44
C TRP A 187 -13.91 -18.71 12.18
N LYS A 188 -14.04 -18.73 13.51
CA LYS A 188 -13.39 -17.82 14.44
C LYS A 188 -12.00 -18.31 14.83
N TRP A 189 -11.08 -18.36 13.86
CA TRP A 189 -9.70 -18.79 14.10
C TRP A 189 -8.92 -18.00 15.18
N TRP A 190 -9.45 -16.86 15.64
CA TRP A 190 -8.89 -16.06 16.73
C TRP A 190 -9.29 -16.56 18.13
N GLU A 191 -10.24 -17.48 18.23
CA GLU A 191 -10.63 -18.20 19.46
C GLU A 191 -9.90 -19.56 19.58
N GLU A 192 -9.12 -19.97 18.57
CA GLU A 192 -8.33 -21.21 18.54
C GLU A 192 -6.96 -21.08 19.21
N GLU A 193 -6.39 -22.22 19.64
CA GLU A 193 -4.98 -22.30 20.03
C GLU A 193 -4.04 -22.09 18.84
N ARG A 194 -2.88 -21.44 19.09
CA ARG A 194 -1.90 -21.10 18.06
C ARG A 194 -0.84 -22.18 17.86
N TYR A 195 -0.38 -22.37 16.63
CA TYR A 195 0.78 -23.20 16.33
C TYR A 195 2.09 -22.55 16.84
N THR A 196 2.73 -23.20 17.82
CA THR A 196 3.97 -22.75 18.49
C THR A 196 5.24 -23.42 17.94
N ASP A 197 5.11 -24.53 17.23
CA ASP A 197 6.18 -25.39 16.70
C ASP A 197 6.84 -24.89 15.40
N GLY A 198 6.34 -23.78 14.84
CA GLY A 198 6.79 -23.25 13.55
C GLY A 198 6.08 -23.85 12.34
N VAL A 199 5.23 -24.87 12.49
CA VAL A 199 4.33 -25.38 11.44
C VAL A 199 3.26 -24.34 11.10
N LYS A 200 2.72 -24.38 9.88
CA LYS A 200 1.73 -23.43 9.38
C LYS A 200 0.39 -24.08 9.05
N TRP A 201 0.41 -25.37 8.74
CA TRP A 201 -0.73 -26.23 8.46
C TRP A 201 -0.32 -27.69 8.67
N LYS A 202 -1.28 -28.55 9.01
CA LYS A 202 -1.16 -30.02 8.99
C LYS A 202 -1.69 -30.56 7.66
N PHE A 203 -2.86 -30.07 7.23
CA PHE A 203 -3.49 -30.45 5.95
C PHE A 203 -3.57 -29.27 4.98
N LEU A 204 -3.27 -29.51 3.70
CA LEU A 204 -3.39 -28.55 2.61
C LEU A 204 -3.72 -29.26 1.27
N GLU A 205 -4.92 -29.03 0.73
CA GLU A 205 -5.34 -29.47 -0.61
C GLU A 205 -5.80 -28.29 -1.47
N HIS A 206 -5.44 -28.25 -2.75
CA HIS A 206 -5.93 -27.25 -3.70
C HIS A 206 -5.90 -27.74 -5.17
N LYS A 207 -6.74 -27.16 -6.04
CA LYS A 207 -6.76 -27.47 -7.49
C LYS A 207 -5.59 -26.90 -8.31
N GLY A 208 -4.68 -26.14 -7.70
CA GLY A 208 -3.51 -25.57 -8.36
C GLY A 208 -3.81 -24.23 -9.06
N PRO A 209 -2.91 -23.75 -9.92
CA PRO A 209 -3.07 -22.46 -10.59
C PRO A 209 -3.98 -22.55 -11.83
N VAL A 210 -4.70 -21.46 -12.10
CA VAL A 210 -5.32 -21.23 -13.41
C VAL A 210 -4.33 -20.46 -14.29
N PHE A 211 -3.97 -21.05 -15.43
CA PHE A 211 -3.08 -20.42 -16.41
C PHE A 211 -3.73 -19.25 -17.14
N ALA A 212 -2.91 -18.36 -17.69
CA ALA A 212 -3.39 -17.33 -18.61
C ALA A 212 -3.89 -17.99 -19.92
N PRO A 213 -4.99 -17.52 -20.52
CA PRO A 213 -5.48 -18.02 -21.82
C PRO A 213 -4.38 -18.03 -22.88
N GLN A 214 -4.44 -18.98 -23.82
CA GLN A 214 -3.52 -19.01 -24.96
C GLN A 214 -3.66 -17.76 -25.82
N TYR A 215 -2.64 -17.49 -26.64
CA TYR A 215 -2.71 -16.38 -27.58
C TYR A 215 -3.74 -16.67 -28.69
N GLU A 216 -4.58 -15.67 -28.98
CA GLU A 216 -5.49 -15.64 -30.12
C GLU A 216 -4.86 -14.72 -31.18
N PRO A 217 -4.37 -15.26 -32.32
CA PRO A 217 -3.75 -14.47 -33.39
C PRO A 217 -4.67 -13.38 -33.95
N LEU A 218 -4.07 -12.36 -34.55
CA LEU A 218 -4.82 -11.25 -35.14
C LEU A 218 -5.66 -11.71 -36.35
N PRO A 219 -6.89 -11.15 -36.51
CA PRO A 219 -7.67 -11.35 -37.73
C PRO A 219 -6.91 -10.85 -38.97
N SER A 220 -7.05 -11.54 -40.10
CA SER A 220 -6.32 -11.26 -41.35
C SER A 220 -6.51 -9.87 -41.95
N HIS A 221 -7.47 -9.08 -41.47
CA HIS A 221 -7.67 -7.68 -41.86
C HIS A 221 -6.84 -6.69 -41.04
N VAL A 222 -6.34 -7.08 -39.85
CA VAL A 222 -5.47 -6.25 -39.00
C VAL A 222 -4.02 -6.54 -39.35
N LYS A 223 -3.27 -5.53 -39.81
CA LYS A 223 -1.90 -5.71 -40.30
C LYS A 223 -0.88 -4.99 -39.43
N PHE A 224 0.28 -5.63 -39.29
CA PHE A 224 1.51 -4.97 -38.88
C PHE A 224 2.20 -4.42 -40.15
N TYR A 225 2.87 -3.27 -40.05
CA TYR A 225 3.65 -2.71 -41.15
C TYR A 225 5.07 -2.41 -40.71
N TYR A 226 6.02 -2.70 -41.60
CA TYR A 226 7.42 -2.36 -41.46
C TYR A 226 7.87 -1.56 -42.68
N ASP A 227 8.45 -0.38 -42.47
CA ASP A 227 8.94 0.50 -43.54
C ASP A 227 7.85 0.83 -44.60
N GLY A 228 6.63 1.05 -44.11
CA GLY A 228 5.43 1.30 -44.92
C GLY A 228 4.80 0.06 -45.58
N LYS A 229 5.45 -1.11 -45.54
CA LYS A 229 4.98 -2.34 -46.19
C LYS A 229 4.29 -3.28 -45.20
N PRO A 230 3.13 -3.88 -45.55
CA PRO A 230 2.45 -4.82 -44.66
C PRO A 230 3.27 -6.10 -44.50
N MET A 231 3.37 -6.61 -43.27
CA MET A 231 4.14 -7.80 -42.92
C MET A 231 3.33 -8.65 -41.94
N LYS A 232 3.14 -9.94 -42.27
CA LYS A 232 2.62 -10.92 -41.31
C LYS A 232 3.75 -11.39 -40.39
N LEU A 233 3.48 -11.42 -39.09
CA LEU A 233 4.41 -11.90 -38.07
C LEU A 233 4.20 -13.40 -37.77
N SER A 234 5.20 -14.04 -37.16
CA SER A 234 5.04 -15.32 -36.47
C SER A 234 4.15 -15.15 -35.22
N PRO A 235 3.39 -16.18 -34.77
CA PRO A 235 2.49 -16.04 -33.62
C PRO A 235 3.18 -15.55 -32.34
N GLU A 236 4.42 -15.98 -32.11
CA GLU A 236 5.26 -15.58 -30.98
C GLU A 236 5.68 -14.10 -31.06
N ALA A 237 6.11 -13.64 -32.23
CA ALA A 237 6.42 -12.23 -32.46
C ALA A 237 5.15 -11.36 -32.45
N GLU A 238 4.02 -11.89 -32.91
CA GLU A 238 2.73 -11.19 -32.94
C GLU A 238 2.18 -10.99 -31.53
N GLU A 239 2.16 -12.01 -30.65
CA GLU A 239 1.74 -11.89 -29.25
C GLU A 239 2.49 -10.73 -28.58
N VAL A 240 3.81 -10.70 -28.73
CA VAL A 240 4.70 -9.68 -28.14
C VAL A 240 4.48 -8.29 -28.76
N ALA A 241 4.30 -8.20 -30.07
CA ALA A 241 3.94 -6.96 -30.76
C ALA A 241 2.59 -6.41 -30.28
N THR A 242 1.61 -7.28 -29.97
CA THR A 242 0.33 -6.82 -29.41
C THR A 242 0.49 -6.11 -28.07
N PHE A 243 1.47 -6.49 -27.24
CA PHE A 243 1.68 -5.83 -25.94
C PHE A 243 2.13 -4.39 -26.08
N PHE A 244 2.97 -4.08 -27.07
CA PHE A 244 3.37 -2.71 -27.39
C PHE A 244 2.21 -1.93 -28.03
N ALA A 245 1.51 -2.53 -28.99
CA ALA A 245 0.33 -1.93 -29.64
C ALA A 245 -0.77 -1.52 -28.64
N LYS A 246 -1.09 -2.39 -27.67
CA LYS A 246 -2.05 -2.15 -26.58
C LYS A 246 -1.67 -1.00 -25.64
N MET A 247 -0.46 -0.46 -25.76
CA MET A 247 0.05 0.64 -24.95
C MET A 247 0.55 1.83 -25.78
N LEU A 248 0.28 1.87 -27.09
CA LEU A 248 0.84 2.86 -28.01
C LEU A 248 0.62 4.31 -27.54
N ASP A 249 -0.56 4.60 -26.98
CA ASP A 249 -0.98 5.91 -26.46
C ASP A 249 -0.43 6.24 -25.05
N HIS A 250 0.28 5.32 -24.40
CA HIS A 250 0.73 5.45 -23.01
C HIS A 250 2.19 5.93 -22.93
N GLU A 251 2.46 6.90 -22.06
CA GLU A 251 3.79 7.48 -21.75
C GLU A 251 4.98 6.49 -21.65
N TYR A 252 4.76 5.20 -21.32
CA TYR A 252 5.84 4.21 -21.38
C TYR A 252 6.43 4.03 -22.80
N THR A 253 5.65 4.15 -23.87
CA THR A 253 6.12 3.92 -25.25
C THR A 253 6.96 5.07 -25.81
N THR A 254 6.99 6.23 -25.14
CA THR A 254 7.89 7.35 -25.48
C THR A 254 9.23 7.29 -24.74
N LYS A 255 9.34 6.56 -23.62
CA LYS A 255 10.61 6.41 -22.87
C LYS A 255 11.61 5.50 -23.60
N ASP A 256 12.81 6.00 -23.86
CA ASP A 256 13.82 5.26 -24.64
C ASP A 256 14.27 3.95 -23.99
N ILE A 257 14.40 3.89 -22.66
CA ILE A 257 14.71 2.65 -21.92
C ILE A 257 13.65 1.57 -22.24
N PHE A 258 12.37 1.96 -22.20
CA PHE A 258 11.25 1.07 -22.50
C PHE A 258 11.30 0.58 -23.95
N ARG A 259 11.50 1.50 -24.90
CA ARG A 259 11.61 1.19 -26.34
C ARG A 259 12.78 0.25 -26.65
N LYS A 260 13.96 0.53 -26.07
CA LYS A 260 15.19 -0.25 -26.23
C LYS A 260 15.05 -1.68 -25.68
N ASN A 261 14.49 -1.82 -24.47
CA ASN A 261 14.29 -3.13 -23.85
C ASN A 261 13.18 -3.93 -24.54
N PHE A 262 12.07 -3.30 -24.91
CA PHE A 262 11.03 -3.94 -25.72
C PHE A 262 11.60 -4.50 -27.02
N PHE A 263 12.33 -3.69 -27.78
CA PHE A 263 12.87 -4.12 -29.07
C PHE A 263 13.91 -5.25 -28.91
N LYS A 264 14.77 -5.16 -27.88
CA LYS A 264 15.76 -6.20 -27.54
C LYS A 264 15.13 -7.54 -27.20
N ASP A 265 13.99 -7.55 -26.49
CA ASP A 265 13.30 -8.79 -26.13
C ASP A 265 12.38 -9.30 -27.25
N TRP A 266 11.65 -8.42 -27.93
CA TRP A 266 10.80 -8.77 -29.08
C TRP A 266 11.63 -9.41 -30.21
N ARG A 267 12.83 -8.88 -30.49
CA ARG A 267 13.79 -9.50 -31.43
C ARG A 267 14.31 -10.88 -31.00
N LYS A 268 14.04 -11.39 -29.79
CA LYS A 268 14.38 -12.79 -29.41
C LYS A 268 13.34 -13.77 -29.94
N GLU A 269 12.07 -13.43 -29.73
CA GLU A 269 10.91 -14.28 -30.01
C GLU A 269 10.51 -14.30 -31.51
N MET A 270 11.10 -13.42 -32.33
CA MET A 270 11.03 -13.43 -33.81
C MET A 270 11.69 -14.65 -34.47
N SER A 271 11.23 -15.04 -35.65
CA SER A 271 11.97 -15.93 -36.57
C SER A 271 13.24 -15.28 -37.15
N THR A 272 14.11 -16.06 -37.78
CA THR A 272 15.35 -15.57 -38.44
C THR A 272 15.05 -14.54 -39.54
N ASP A 273 14.00 -14.78 -40.33
CA ASP A 273 13.52 -13.89 -41.39
C ASP A 273 13.03 -12.54 -40.86
N GLU A 274 12.27 -12.56 -39.77
CA GLU A 274 11.80 -11.35 -39.09
C GLU A 274 12.98 -10.60 -38.46
N LYS A 275 13.94 -11.31 -37.84
CA LYS A 275 15.20 -10.73 -37.31
C LYS A 275 16.05 -10.07 -38.40
N ALA A 276 16.04 -10.59 -39.63
CA ALA A 276 16.76 -9.99 -40.76
C ALA A 276 16.06 -8.71 -41.27
N LYS A 277 14.72 -8.70 -41.31
CA LYS A 277 13.93 -7.59 -41.88
C LYS A 277 13.70 -6.45 -40.87
N ILE A 278 13.33 -6.77 -39.64
CA ILE A 278 12.88 -5.80 -38.61
C ILE A 278 14.08 -5.27 -37.81
N THR A 279 14.81 -4.31 -38.37
CA THR A 279 16.07 -3.77 -37.81
C THR A 279 15.89 -2.50 -36.96
N ASP A 280 14.87 -1.68 -37.20
CA ASP A 280 14.58 -0.46 -36.42
C ASP A 280 13.12 -0.39 -35.94
N LEU A 281 12.93 -0.16 -34.63
CA LEU A 281 11.61 0.08 -34.03
C LEU A 281 10.91 1.33 -34.61
N LYS A 282 11.64 2.35 -35.08
CA LYS A 282 11.04 3.55 -35.68
C LYS A 282 10.36 3.27 -37.04
N LYS A 283 10.79 2.22 -37.75
CA LYS A 283 10.16 1.74 -39.00
C LYS A 283 8.94 0.84 -38.75
N CYS A 284 8.67 0.46 -37.50
CA CYS A 284 7.55 -0.40 -37.12
C CYS A 284 6.29 0.43 -36.85
N ASN A 285 5.18 0.11 -37.53
CA ASN A 285 3.89 0.75 -37.33
C ASN A 285 2.89 -0.24 -36.69
N PHE A 286 2.39 0.11 -35.51
CA PHE A 286 1.47 -0.68 -34.68
C PHE A 286 0.04 -0.08 -34.62
N THR A 287 -0.28 0.91 -35.47
CA THR A 287 -1.51 1.70 -35.34
C THR A 287 -2.78 0.88 -35.59
N GLU A 288 -2.87 0.11 -36.69
CA GLU A 288 -4.03 -0.79 -36.92
C GLU A 288 -4.22 -1.79 -35.77
N MET A 289 -3.13 -2.33 -35.21
CA MET A 289 -3.17 -3.23 -34.06
C MET A 289 -3.73 -2.51 -32.81
N SER A 290 -3.31 -1.25 -32.57
CA SER A 290 -3.81 -0.41 -31.47
C SER A 290 -5.29 -0.09 -31.63
N GLU A 291 -5.72 0.30 -32.84
CA GLU A 291 -7.11 0.59 -33.19
C GLU A 291 -8.00 -0.65 -33.04
N TYR A 292 -7.54 -1.83 -33.48
CA TYR A 292 -8.22 -3.10 -33.23
C TYR A 292 -8.42 -3.35 -31.72
N PHE A 293 -7.40 -3.15 -30.89
CA PHE A 293 -7.54 -3.36 -29.44
C PHE A 293 -8.40 -2.29 -28.74
N LYS A 294 -8.46 -1.07 -29.26
CA LYS A 294 -9.40 -0.02 -28.84
C LYS A 294 -10.85 -0.42 -29.17
N ALA A 295 -11.13 -0.75 -30.43
CA ALA A 295 -12.45 -1.21 -30.88
C ALA A 295 -12.91 -2.48 -30.13
N GLN A 296 -12.01 -3.43 -29.87
CA GLN A 296 -12.27 -4.60 -29.02
C GLN A 296 -12.61 -4.23 -27.56
N SER A 297 -12.03 -3.15 -27.03
CA SER A 297 -12.38 -2.64 -25.70
C SER A 297 -13.78 -2.01 -25.69
N GLU A 298 -14.13 -1.26 -26.72
CA GLU A 298 -15.46 -0.66 -26.89
C GLU A 298 -16.53 -1.71 -27.13
N ALA A 299 -16.27 -2.73 -27.96
CA ALA A 299 -17.14 -3.89 -28.15
C ALA A 299 -17.39 -4.62 -26.82
N ARG A 300 -16.36 -4.86 -26.00
CA ARG A 300 -16.53 -5.43 -24.63
C ARG A 300 -17.38 -4.54 -23.72
N LYS A 301 -17.25 -3.21 -23.82
CA LYS A 301 -18.13 -2.26 -23.11
C LYS A 301 -19.57 -2.32 -23.64
N ALA A 302 -19.77 -2.52 -24.94
CA ALA A 302 -21.05 -2.57 -25.63
C ALA A 302 -21.81 -3.92 -25.50
N MET A 303 -21.13 -5.04 -25.23
CA MET A 303 -21.72 -6.40 -25.12
C MET A 303 -23.09 -6.44 -24.42
N SER A 304 -23.96 -7.34 -24.85
CA SER A 304 -25.28 -7.54 -24.25
C SER A 304 -25.22 -7.91 -22.77
N LYS A 305 -26.37 -7.80 -22.10
CA LYS A 305 -26.52 -8.25 -20.70
C LYS A 305 -26.35 -9.77 -20.57
N GLU A 306 -26.67 -10.52 -21.62
CA GLU A 306 -26.67 -11.99 -21.62
C GLU A 306 -25.26 -12.55 -21.80
N GLU A 307 -24.47 -12.00 -22.73
CA GLU A 307 -23.04 -12.33 -22.86
C GLU A 307 -22.28 -11.99 -21.58
N LYS A 308 -22.52 -10.79 -21.02
CA LYS A 308 -21.93 -10.37 -19.73
C LYS A 308 -22.35 -11.28 -18.57
N LEU A 309 -23.57 -11.83 -18.58
CA LEU A 309 -24.02 -12.80 -17.58
C LEU A 309 -23.35 -14.18 -17.78
N LYS A 310 -23.21 -14.65 -19.02
CA LYS A 310 -22.51 -15.90 -19.36
C LYS A 310 -21.03 -15.85 -18.95
N ILE A 311 -20.33 -14.77 -19.30
CA ILE A 311 -18.94 -14.52 -18.90
C ILE A 311 -18.82 -14.44 -17.37
N LYS A 312 -19.78 -13.83 -16.67
CA LYS A 312 -19.80 -13.78 -15.21
C LYS A 312 -20.00 -15.16 -14.58
N ALA A 313 -20.96 -15.95 -15.08
CA ALA A 313 -21.24 -17.29 -14.58
C ALA A 313 -20.03 -18.24 -14.75
N GLU A 314 -19.33 -18.17 -15.88
CA GLU A 314 -18.10 -18.94 -16.11
C GLU A 314 -16.97 -18.53 -15.18
N ASN A 315 -16.79 -17.22 -14.93
CA ASN A 315 -15.80 -16.76 -13.96
C ASN A 315 -16.18 -17.11 -12.51
N GLU A 316 -17.47 -17.24 -12.19
CA GLU A 316 -17.94 -17.76 -10.90
C GLU A 316 -17.74 -19.28 -10.78
N ARG A 317 -17.89 -20.07 -11.86
CA ARG A 317 -17.53 -21.49 -11.91
C ARG A 317 -16.04 -21.70 -11.61
N ILE A 318 -15.18 -21.01 -12.35
CA ILE A 318 -13.72 -21.03 -12.15
C ILE A 318 -13.33 -20.59 -10.73
N LEU A 319 -14.04 -19.61 -10.15
CA LEU A 319 -13.81 -19.15 -8.77
C LEU A 319 -14.20 -20.21 -7.71
N GLN A 320 -15.25 -21.00 -7.93
CA GLN A 320 -15.64 -22.06 -6.99
C GLN A 320 -14.68 -23.26 -7.03
N GLU A 321 -14.11 -23.55 -8.20
CA GLU A 321 -13.21 -24.68 -8.44
C GLU A 321 -11.75 -24.37 -8.02
N TYR A 322 -11.21 -23.22 -8.42
CA TYR A 322 -9.80 -22.84 -8.19
C TYR A 322 -9.59 -21.71 -7.18
N GLY A 323 -10.65 -21.01 -6.77
CA GLY A 323 -10.55 -19.87 -5.84
C GLY A 323 -10.42 -20.24 -4.36
N PHE A 324 -10.38 -21.54 -4.05
CA PHE A 324 -10.36 -22.05 -2.68
C PHE A 324 -9.40 -23.23 -2.53
N CYS A 325 -8.95 -23.46 -1.30
CA CYS A 325 -8.24 -24.64 -0.85
C CYS A 325 -8.92 -25.22 0.40
N ILE A 326 -8.56 -26.43 0.78
CA ILE A 326 -8.83 -26.96 2.12
C ILE A 326 -7.53 -26.83 2.91
N MET A 327 -7.57 -26.19 4.07
CA MET A 327 -6.43 -26.08 4.98
C MET A 327 -6.89 -26.36 6.42
N ASP A 328 -6.25 -27.31 7.09
CA ASP A 328 -6.63 -27.79 8.44
C ASP A 328 -8.15 -27.96 8.57
N ASN A 329 -8.75 -28.74 7.65
CA ASN A 329 -10.20 -29.01 7.54
C ASN A 329 -11.11 -27.81 7.17
N HIS A 330 -10.62 -26.57 7.11
CA HIS A 330 -11.41 -25.39 6.73
C HIS A 330 -11.27 -25.03 5.23
N LYS A 331 -12.37 -24.60 4.61
CA LYS A 331 -12.38 -24.12 3.21
C LYS A 331 -11.90 -22.66 3.15
N GLU A 332 -10.63 -22.48 2.83
CA GLU A 332 -9.94 -21.19 2.79
C GLU A 332 -9.96 -20.57 1.39
N ARG A 333 -10.06 -19.24 1.31
CA ARG A 333 -10.04 -18.53 0.01
C ARG A 333 -8.61 -18.24 -0.43
N ILE A 334 -8.29 -18.51 -1.69
CA ILE A 334 -7.00 -18.16 -2.30
C ILE A 334 -7.02 -16.69 -2.75
N ALA A 335 -5.90 -15.96 -2.61
CA ALA A 335 -5.82 -14.54 -2.98
C ALA A 335 -5.87 -14.35 -4.51
N ASN A 336 -4.85 -14.85 -5.20
CA ASN A 336 -4.67 -14.77 -6.65
C ASN A 336 -4.37 -16.18 -7.17
N PHE A 337 -5.40 -16.96 -7.48
CA PHE A 337 -5.25 -18.32 -8.03
C PHE A 337 -4.92 -18.34 -9.53
N ARG A 338 -5.02 -17.20 -10.22
CA ARG A 338 -4.66 -17.04 -11.63
C ARG A 338 -3.21 -16.57 -11.75
N ILE A 339 -2.45 -17.20 -12.64
CA ILE A 339 -1.09 -16.78 -13.01
C ILE A 339 -1.14 -15.43 -13.76
N GLU A 340 -0.14 -14.58 -13.54
CA GLU A 340 -0.02 -13.31 -14.29
C GLU A 340 0.14 -13.60 -15.80
N PRO A 341 -0.62 -12.94 -16.69
CA PRO A 341 -0.42 -13.10 -18.12
C PRO A 341 0.94 -12.52 -18.59
N PRO A 342 1.45 -13.00 -19.75
CA PRO A 342 2.59 -12.37 -20.42
C PRO A 342 2.26 -10.91 -20.79
N GLY A 343 3.32 -10.12 -20.99
CA GLY A 343 3.21 -8.69 -21.26
C GLY A 343 4.52 -7.96 -20.97
N LEU A 344 4.61 -6.67 -21.27
CA LEU A 344 5.83 -5.91 -20.97
C LEU A 344 5.87 -5.46 -19.50
N PHE A 345 7.04 -5.52 -18.89
CA PHE A 345 7.29 -5.02 -17.53
C PHE A 345 7.30 -3.49 -17.54
N ARG A 346 6.47 -2.85 -16.71
CA ARG A 346 6.37 -1.38 -16.64
C ARG A 346 7.31 -0.74 -15.62
N GLY A 347 7.69 -1.47 -14.56
CA GLY A 347 8.41 -0.90 -13.42
C GLY A 347 7.62 0.16 -12.66
N ARG A 348 8.33 1.01 -11.91
CA ARG A 348 7.87 2.27 -11.29
C ARG A 348 9.06 3.23 -11.28
N GLY A 349 8.80 4.53 -11.43
CA GLY A 349 9.86 5.50 -11.73
C GLY A 349 10.64 5.10 -12.97
N ASP A 350 11.90 5.50 -13.04
CA ASP A 350 12.80 5.20 -14.15
C ASP A 350 13.54 3.87 -13.96
N HIS A 351 12.74 2.80 -13.87
CA HIS A 351 13.26 1.44 -13.67
C HIS A 351 14.00 0.95 -14.93
N PRO A 352 15.29 0.57 -14.83
CA PRO A 352 16.14 0.23 -15.98
C PRO A 352 15.67 -0.98 -16.80
N LYS A 353 14.82 -1.83 -16.22
CA LYS A 353 14.20 -3.01 -16.85
C LYS A 353 12.81 -2.76 -17.45
N MET A 354 12.30 -1.54 -17.41
CA MET A 354 11.01 -1.22 -18.06
C MET A 354 11.08 -1.57 -19.56
N GLY A 355 10.00 -2.09 -20.14
CA GLY A 355 9.92 -2.55 -21.53
C GLY A 355 10.28 -4.03 -21.74
N MET A 356 11.01 -4.66 -20.81
CA MET A 356 11.38 -6.08 -20.92
C MET A 356 10.14 -7.02 -20.93
N LEU A 357 10.24 -8.15 -21.61
CA LEU A 357 9.16 -9.11 -21.79
C LEU A 357 8.97 -9.99 -20.53
N LYS A 358 7.83 -9.86 -19.84
CA LYS A 358 7.36 -10.89 -18.89
C LYS A 358 6.84 -12.06 -19.71
N ARG A 359 7.51 -13.21 -19.59
CA ARG A 359 7.22 -14.43 -20.36
C ARG A 359 5.99 -15.16 -19.83
N ARG A 360 5.39 -15.97 -20.70
CA ARG A 360 4.26 -16.86 -20.41
C ARG A 360 4.74 -18.04 -19.57
N ILE A 361 4.39 -18.04 -18.28
CA ILE A 361 4.73 -19.11 -17.32
C ILE A 361 4.05 -20.42 -17.74
N ARG A 362 4.81 -21.51 -17.81
CA ARG A 362 4.37 -22.85 -18.22
C ARG A 362 4.25 -23.78 -16.99
N PRO A 363 3.55 -24.93 -17.10
CA PRO A 363 3.53 -25.94 -16.02
C PRO A 363 4.92 -26.37 -15.54
N GLN A 364 5.90 -26.43 -16.45
CA GLN A 364 7.29 -26.79 -16.19
C GLN A 364 8.07 -25.72 -15.38
N ASP A 365 7.51 -24.52 -15.19
CA ASP A 365 8.06 -23.47 -14.31
C ASP A 365 7.45 -23.51 -12.90
N ILE A 366 6.30 -24.18 -12.75
CA ILE A 366 5.43 -24.14 -11.58
C ILE A 366 5.80 -25.22 -10.55
N ILE A 367 5.95 -24.80 -9.30
CA ILE A 367 6.17 -25.63 -8.12
C ILE A 367 4.88 -25.65 -7.29
N ILE A 368 4.41 -26.85 -6.97
CA ILE A 368 3.21 -27.11 -6.15
C ILE A 368 3.61 -27.41 -4.70
N ASN A 369 2.83 -26.95 -3.72
CA ASN A 369 3.03 -27.25 -2.29
C ASN A 369 1.72 -27.62 -1.59
N CYS A 370 1.56 -28.89 -1.21
CA CYS A 370 0.36 -29.48 -0.60
C CYS A 370 0.74 -30.55 0.42
N SER A 371 -0.20 -31.10 1.20
CA SER A 371 0.12 -32.23 2.10
C SER A 371 0.32 -33.54 1.34
N LYS A 372 1.07 -34.49 1.93
CA LYS A 372 1.36 -35.82 1.36
C LYS A 372 0.13 -36.74 1.23
N ASP A 373 -0.91 -36.44 2.00
CA ASP A 373 -2.18 -37.16 2.14
C ASP A 373 -3.35 -36.44 1.43
N SER A 374 -3.08 -35.34 0.73
CA SER A 374 -4.06 -34.59 -0.06
C SER A 374 -4.16 -35.09 -1.50
N LYS A 375 -5.27 -34.83 -2.21
CA LYS A 375 -5.29 -35.02 -3.67
C LYS A 375 -4.44 -33.93 -4.35
N TYR A 376 -3.30 -34.32 -4.89
CA TYR A 376 -2.40 -33.41 -5.61
C TYR A 376 -3.10 -32.83 -6.86
N PRO A 377 -2.85 -31.56 -7.22
CA PRO A 377 -3.37 -30.98 -8.44
C PRO A 377 -2.70 -31.60 -9.68
N GLU A 378 -3.51 -31.98 -10.65
CA GLU A 378 -3.06 -32.53 -11.93
C GLU A 378 -2.61 -31.40 -12.88
N PRO A 379 -1.47 -31.53 -13.59
CA PRO A 379 -1.04 -30.55 -14.58
C PRO A 379 -1.93 -30.58 -15.83
N PRO A 380 -1.94 -29.52 -16.66
CA PRO A 380 -2.62 -29.55 -17.96
C PRO A 380 -2.18 -30.75 -18.82
N PRO A 381 -3.10 -31.39 -19.59
CA PRO A 381 -2.79 -32.58 -20.37
C PRO A 381 -1.54 -32.45 -21.24
N GLY A 382 -0.70 -33.49 -21.26
CA GLY A 382 0.59 -33.49 -21.97
C GLY A 382 1.70 -32.67 -21.32
N THR A 383 1.51 -32.13 -20.12
CA THR A 383 2.53 -31.34 -19.40
C THR A 383 2.84 -31.92 -18.01
N LYS A 384 3.88 -31.40 -17.36
CA LYS A 384 4.25 -31.75 -15.99
C LYS A 384 4.58 -30.49 -15.18
N TRP A 385 4.36 -30.55 -13.88
CA TRP A 385 4.89 -29.56 -12.93
C TRP A 385 6.42 -29.56 -12.93
N LYS A 386 7.03 -28.46 -12.49
CA LYS A 386 8.47 -28.40 -12.20
C LYS A 386 8.83 -29.32 -11.04
N GLU A 387 7.99 -29.29 -10.00
CA GLU A 387 8.20 -29.94 -8.72
C GLU A 387 6.87 -29.99 -7.95
N VAL A 388 6.64 -31.05 -7.17
CA VAL A 388 5.58 -31.11 -6.15
C VAL A 388 6.28 -31.34 -4.81
N ARG A 389 6.00 -30.49 -3.81
CA ARG A 389 6.61 -30.56 -2.47
C ARG A 389 5.56 -30.52 -1.36
N HIS A 390 6.04 -30.77 -0.14
CA HIS A 390 5.21 -30.92 1.07
C HIS A 390 5.84 -30.17 2.26
N ASP A 391 6.11 -28.88 2.07
CA ASP A 391 6.72 -28.01 3.07
C ASP A 391 5.66 -27.27 3.89
N ASN A 392 5.43 -27.77 5.10
CA ASN A 392 4.45 -27.23 6.05
C ASN A 392 4.97 -26.05 6.90
N LYS A 393 6.21 -25.59 6.67
CA LYS A 393 6.79 -24.41 7.33
C LYS A 393 6.50 -23.12 6.55
N VAL A 394 6.13 -23.24 5.27
CA VAL A 394 5.78 -22.11 4.39
C VAL A 394 4.27 -21.93 4.20
N THR A 395 3.87 -20.76 3.70
CA THR A 395 2.47 -20.31 3.59
C THR A 395 2.02 -20.05 2.14
N TRP A 396 2.62 -20.74 1.19
CA TRP A 396 2.29 -20.64 -0.24
C TRP A 396 1.89 -22.02 -0.78
N LEU A 397 1.01 -21.99 -1.77
CA LEU A 397 0.35 -23.13 -2.39
C LEU A 397 1.01 -23.47 -3.73
N VAL A 398 1.37 -22.41 -4.46
CA VAL A 398 2.06 -22.50 -5.76
C VAL A 398 3.16 -21.46 -5.80
N SER A 399 4.31 -21.75 -6.41
CA SER A 399 5.35 -20.77 -6.68
C SER A 399 6.00 -20.95 -8.06
N TRP A 400 6.65 -19.91 -8.56
CA TRP A 400 7.48 -19.92 -9.77
C TRP A 400 8.51 -18.79 -9.71
N THR A 401 9.57 -18.89 -10.53
CA THR A 401 10.54 -17.80 -10.73
C THR A 401 10.07 -16.91 -11.88
N GLU A 402 10.02 -15.59 -11.72
CA GLU A 402 9.78 -14.67 -12.84
C GLU A 402 11.08 -14.21 -13.53
N ASN A 403 10.98 -13.84 -14.80
CA ASN A 403 12.14 -13.73 -15.69
C ASN A 403 12.75 -12.31 -15.83
N ILE A 404 12.27 -11.31 -15.08
CA ILE A 404 12.76 -9.94 -15.11
C ILE A 404 13.80 -9.73 -14.01
N GLN A 405 13.51 -10.15 -12.77
CA GLN A 405 14.38 -9.98 -11.61
C GLN A 405 14.81 -11.33 -10.97
N GLY A 406 14.45 -12.47 -11.57
CA GLY A 406 14.72 -13.79 -10.98
C GLY A 406 13.96 -14.04 -9.67
N SER A 407 12.97 -13.21 -9.33
CA SER A 407 12.29 -13.27 -8.04
C SER A 407 11.26 -14.40 -7.99
N ILE A 408 11.07 -14.98 -6.81
CA ILE A 408 10.05 -16.02 -6.62
C ILE A 408 8.67 -15.37 -6.38
N LYS A 409 7.71 -15.71 -7.24
CA LYS A 409 6.29 -15.36 -7.13
C LYS A 409 5.53 -16.50 -6.44
N TYR A 410 4.42 -16.14 -5.79
CA TYR A 410 3.67 -17.06 -4.93
C TYR A 410 2.15 -16.88 -5.06
N ILE A 411 1.43 -18.00 -5.12
CA ILE A 411 0.00 -18.06 -4.78
C ILE A 411 -0.11 -18.35 -3.29
N MET A 412 -0.83 -17.49 -2.58
CA MET A 412 -1.06 -17.55 -1.14
C MET A 412 -2.55 -17.33 -0.82
N LEU A 413 -2.94 -17.64 0.41
CA LEU A 413 -4.30 -17.39 0.90
C LEU A 413 -4.66 -15.90 0.94
N ASN A 414 -5.97 -15.64 0.86
CA ASN A 414 -6.60 -14.33 0.93
C ASN A 414 -6.33 -13.65 2.30
N PRO A 415 -6.27 -12.31 2.38
CA PRO A 415 -6.13 -11.60 3.65
C PRO A 415 -7.15 -11.93 4.76
N SER A 416 -8.30 -12.55 4.44
CA SER A 416 -9.28 -13.05 5.43
C SER A 416 -8.91 -14.38 6.10
N SER A 417 -7.91 -15.10 5.58
CA SER A 417 -7.48 -16.42 6.06
C SER A 417 -6.86 -16.39 7.45
N ARG A 418 -6.88 -17.51 8.19
CA ARG A 418 -6.19 -17.63 9.49
C ARG A 418 -4.73 -17.23 9.39
N ILE A 419 -3.98 -17.84 8.47
CA ILE A 419 -2.54 -17.61 8.31
C ILE A 419 -2.20 -16.15 7.98
N LYS A 420 -3.07 -15.41 7.28
CA LYS A 420 -2.85 -13.99 6.99
C LYS A 420 -3.33 -13.10 8.13
N GLY A 421 -4.51 -13.36 8.68
CA GLY A 421 -5.11 -12.62 9.77
C GLY A 421 -4.29 -12.70 11.06
N GLU A 422 -3.84 -13.89 11.44
CA GLU A 422 -3.01 -14.09 12.64
C GLU A 422 -1.68 -13.34 12.54
N LYS A 423 -1.00 -13.40 11.38
CA LYS A 423 0.23 -12.63 11.15
C LYS A 423 -0.02 -11.11 11.16
N ASP A 424 -1.18 -10.66 10.66
CA ASP A 424 -1.56 -9.24 10.71
C ASP A 424 -1.87 -8.79 12.15
N TRP A 425 -2.49 -9.65 12.97
CA TRP A 425 -2.74 -9.43 14.41
C TRP A 425 -1.42 -9.42 15.22
N GLN A 426 -0.56 -10.43 15.07
CA GLN A 426 0.74 -10.52 15.74
C GLN A 426 1.66 -9.32 15.42
N LYS A 427 1.58 -8.78 14.20
CA LYS A 427 2.23 -7.53 13.80
C LYS A 427 1.74 -6.33 14.64
N TYR A 428 0.44 -6.21 14.87
CA TYR A 428 -0.10 -5.15 15.74
C TYR A 428 0.26 -5.38 17.21
N GLU A 429 0.17 -6.61 17.75
CA GLU A 429 0.62 -6.88 19.14
C GLU A 429 2.10 -6.57 19.34
N THR A 430 2.95 -6.79 18.34
CA THR A 430 4.38 -6.41 18.42
C THR A 430 4.56 -4.89 18.42
N ALA A 431 3.71 -4.13 17.71
CA ALA A 431 3.68 -2.68 17.80
C ALA A 431 3.13 -2.16 19.16
N ARG A 432 2.22 -2.90 19.80
CA ARG A 432 1.75 -2.63 21.17
C ARG A 432 2.78 -2.98 22.24
N ARG A 433 3.57 -4.06 22.04
CA ARG A 433 4.76 -4.35 22.87
C ARG A 433 5.77 -3.19 22.78
N LEU A 434 6.00 -2.65 21.58
CA LEU A 434 6.85 -1.46 21.40
C LEU A 434 6.32 -0.24 22.18
N LYS A 435 5.01 0.06 22.17
CA LYS A 435 4.42 1.16 22.96
C LYS A 435 4.85 1.13 24.44
N LYS A 436 4.98 -0.06 25.03
CA LYS A 436 5.36 -0.23 26.45
C LYS A 436 6.84 -0.01 26.75
N CYS A 437 7.72 0.03 25.74
CA CYS A 437 9.17 0.15 25.93
C CYS A 437 9.84 1.23 25.07
N VAL A 438 9.09 1.90 24.18
CA VAL A 438 9.62 2.86 23.19
C VAL A 438 10.38 4.01 23.85
N ASP A 439 9.95 4.53 25.00
CA ASP A 439 10.62 5.66 25.63
C ASP A 439 11.96 5.29 26.29
N ARG A 440 12.12 4.02 26.72
CA ARG A 440 13.44 3.46 27.08
C ARG A 440 14.37 3.43 25.85
N ILE A 441 13.84 3.01 24.70
CA ILE A 441 14.60 2.96 23.44
C ILE A 441 14.98 4.38 22.97
N ARG A 442 14.07 5.37 23.14
CA ARG A 442 14.31 6.78 22.83
C ARG A 442 15.38 7.40 23.71
N ASN A 443 15.40 7.06 25.00
CA ASN A 443 16.46 7.51 25.90
C ASN A 443 17.81 6.87 25.52
N GLN A 444 17.83 5.56 25.24
CA GLN A 444 19.05 4.88 24.79
C GLN A 444 19.64 5.51 23.51
N TYR A 445 18.85 5.71 22.44
CA TYR A 445 19.43 6.28 21.21
C TYR A 445 19.89 7.74 21.41
N ARG A 446 19.26 8.50 22.33
CA ARG A 446 19.69 9.87 22.69
C ARG A 446 21.00 9.92 23.48
N GLU A 447 21.33 8.84 24.18
CA GLU A 447 22.64 8.65 24.81
C GLU A 447 23.67 8.20 23.77
N ASP A 448 23.31 7.24 22.90
CA ASP A 448 24.13 6.76 21.78
C ASP A 448 24.58 7.89 20.83
N PHE A 449 23.79 8.97 20.67
CA PHE A 449 24.19 10.19 19.95
C PHE A 449 25.54 10.77 20.43
N LYS A 450 25.93 10.50 21.68
CA LYS A 450 27.16 10.99 22.33
C LYS A 450 28.29 9.95 22.35
N SER A 451 28.06 8.75 21.81
CA SER A 451 29.04 7.65 21.84
C SER A 451 30.38 8.03 21.22
N LYS A 452 31.46 7.34 21.63
CA LYS A 452 32.77 7.46 20.98
C LYS A 452 32.81 6.74 19.62
N GLU A 453 31.94 5.76 19.40
CA GLU A 453 31.90 4.99 18.16
C GLU A 453 30.98 5.62 17.11
N MET A 454 31.52 5.90 15.91
CA MET A 454 30.74 6.45 14.79
C MET A 454 29.56 5.54 14.40
N LYS A 455 29.78 4.21 14.39
CA LYS A 455 28.76 3.21 14.08
C LYS A 455 27.55 3.26 15.02
N ILE A 456 27.78 3.51 16.32
CA ILE A 456 26.72 3.67 17.31
C ILE A 456 25.95 4.97 17.06
N ARG A 457 26.63 6.08 16.77
CA ARG A 457 25.97 7.35 16.42
C ARG A 457 25.11 7.24 15.16
N GLN A 458 25.64 6.64 14.10
CA GLN A 458 24.91 6.43 12.83
C GLN A 458 23.66 5.58 13.03
N ARG A 459 23.79 4.44 13.72
CA ARG A 459 22.67 3.58 14.15
C ARG A 459 21.60 4.36 14.90
N ALA A 460 22.01 5.20 15.85
CA ALA A 460 21.10 5.99 16.67
C ALA A 460 20.37 7.09 15.90
N VAL A 461 21.06 7.81 15.00
CA VAL A 461 20.46 8.84 14.15
C VAL A 461 19.50 8.24 13.12
N ALA A 462 19.86 7.10 12.50
CA ALA A 462 18.94 6.38 11.62
C ALA A 462 17.70 5.86 12.38
N LEU A 463 17.86 5.37 13.62
CA LEU A 463 16.73 4.96 14.45
C LEU A 463 15.85 6.15 14.85
N TYR A 464 16.44 7.32 15.15
CA TYR A 464 15.71 8.57 15.39
C TYR A 464 14.88 9.00 14.17
N PHE A 465 15.42 8.93 12.95
CA PHE A 465 14.64 9.20 11.73
C PHE A 465 13.50 8.19 11.51
N ILE A 466 13.72 6.92 11.85
CA ILE A 466 12.67 5.88 11.77
C ILE A 466 11.57 6.08 12.85
N ASP A 467 11.91 6.52 14.07
CA ASP A 467 10.93 6.86 15.12
C ASP A 467 10.19 8.17 14.85
N LYS A 468 10.86 9.23 14.38
CA LYS A 468 10.24 10.56 14.20
C LYS A 468 9.58 10.78 12.85
N LEU A 469 10.21 10.34 11.77
CA LEU A 469 9.77 10.61 10.40
C LEU A 469 9.12 9.39 9.74
N ALA A 470 8.96 8.30 10.50
CA ALA A 470 8.41 7.03 10.03
C ALA A 470 9.04 6.57 8.69
N LEU A 471 10.35 6.79 8.52
CA LEU A 471 11.08 6.36 7.32
C LEU A 471 11.06 4.83 7.20
N ARG A 472 11.17 4.35 5.96
CA ARG A 472 11.38 2.92 5.69
C ARG A 472 12.86 2.59 5.88
N ALA A 473 13.17 1.38 6.32
CA ALA A 473 14.53 0.96 6.66
C ALA A 473 15.56 1.23 5.56
N GLY A 474 15.21 1.04 4.28
CA GLY A 474 16.14 1.23 3.14
C GLY A 474 17.16 0.10 3.06
N ASN A 475 16.79 -1.01 2.43
CA ASN A 475 17.77 -2.03 2.07
C ASN A 475 18.60 -1.50 0.90
N GLU A 476 19.90 -1.82 0.88
CA GLU A 476 20.70 -1.79 -0.35
C GLU A 476 20.00 -2.54 -1.48
N LYS A 477 20.30 -2.16 -2.72
CA LYS A 477 19.84 -2.82 -3.94
C LYS A 477 21.00 -2.94 -4.92
N GLU A 478 20.90 -3.89 -5.83
CA GLU A 478 21.77 -3.96 -6.99
C GLU A 478 21.51 -2.75 -7.92
N GLU A 479 22.60 -2.05 -8.25
CA GLU A 479 22.63 -0.91 -9.18
C GLU A 479 22.32 -1.40 -10.61
N GLY A 480 21.66 -0.56 -11.43
CA GLY A 480 21.25 -0.93 -12.79
C GLY A 480 20.18 -2.03 -12.90
N GLU A 481 19.91 -2.78 -11.83
CA GLU A 481 18.91 -3.84 -11.75
C GLU A 481 17.53 -3.33 -11.33
N THR A 482 17.49 -2.26 -10.54
CA THR A 482 16.26 -1.68 -9.98
C THR A 482 16.17 -0.18 -10.21
N ALA A 483 14.97 0.41 -10.10
CA ALA A 483 14.85 1.87 -10.04
C ALA A 483 15.56 2.39 -8.79
N ASP A 484 16.40 3.41 -8.89
CA ASP A 484 17.01 4.03 -7.72
C ASP A 484 15.92 4.63 -6.81
N THR A 485 15.90 4.17 -5.56
CA THR A 485 15.01 4.67 -4.51
C THR A 485 15.59 4.25 -3.16
N VAL A 486 15.75 5.20 -2.25
CA VAL A 486 16.42 4.96 -0.97
C VAL A 486 15.45 4.81 0.21
N GLY A 487 16.00 4.41 1.35
CA GLY A 487 15.37 4.54 2.67
C GLY A 487 16.44 4.85 3.71
N CYS A 488 16.06 4.86 4.99
CA CYS A 488 16.86 5.48 6.05
C CYS A 488 18.32 4.98 6.16
N CYS A 489 18.59 3.69 6.02
CA CYS A 489 19.94 3.12 6.12
C CYS A 489 20.73 3.21 4.80
N SER A 490 20.11 3.61 3.70
CA SER A 490 20.70 3.73 2.36
C SER A 490 20.57 5.16 1.83
N LEU A 491 20.52 6.16 2.72
CA LEU A 491 20.54 7.56 2.33
C LEU A 491 21.98 7.91 1.92
N ARG A 492 22.14 8.54 0.76
CA ARG A 492 23.39 9.15 0.29
C ARG A 492 23.50 10.63 0.72
N VAL A 493 24.69 11.21 0.67
CA VAL A 493 24.96 12.61 1.08
C VAL A 493 24.07 13.62 0.34
N GLU A 494 23.85 13.45 -0.97
CA GLU A 494 23.01 14.30 -1.83
C GLU A 494 21.55 14.45 -1.35
N HIS A 495 21.05 13.50 -0.56
CA HIS A 495 19.64 13.42 -0.18
C HIS A 495 19.26 14.29 1.02
N ILE A 496 20.24 14.96 1.65
CA ILE A 496 20.00 15.88 2.76
C ILE A 496 20.79 17.19 2.65
N ASN A 497 20.13 18.31 2.93
CA ASN A 497 20.75 19.61 3.14
C ASN A 497 20.64 20.02 4.61
N LEU A 498 21.72 20.57 5.17
CA LEU A 498 21.82 20.94 6.58
C LEU A 498 21.77 22.46 6.73
N HIS A 499 20.62 22.99 7.18
CA HIS A 499 20.38 24.41 7.39
C HIS A 499 20.50 24.75 8.89
N PRO A 500 21.53 25.52 9.33
CA PRO A 500 21.71 25.88 10.74
C PRO A 500 20.52 26.66 11.31
N GLU A 501 19.89 27.48 10.46
CA GLU A 501 18.60 28.13 10.68
C GLU A 501 17.82 28.12 9.36
N ASN A 502 16.51 27.87 9.40
CA ASN A 502 15.61 27.99 8.26
C ASN A 502 14.21 28.38 8.74
N GLU A 503 13.57 29.36 8.11
CA GLU A 503 12.19 29.77 8.42
C GLU A 503 11.92 30.05 9.93
N GLY A 504 12.94 30.58 10.63
CA GLY A 504 12.89 30.87 12.08
C GLY A 504 13.05 29.64 12.99
N GLN A 505 13.52 28.51 12.45
CA GLN A 505 13.75 27.26 13.18
C GLN A 505 15.24 26.89 13.13
N GLU A 506 15.86 26.60 14.29
CA GLU A 506 17.24 26.12 14.34
C GLU A 506 17.36 24.64 13.92
N TYR A 507 18.54 24.25 13.41
CA TYR A 507 18.96 22.87 13.15
C TYR A 507 18.01 22.11 12.21
N VAL A 508 17.66 22.71 11.07
CA VAL A 508 16.74 22.14 10.08
C VAL A 508 17.48 21.23 9.11
N VAL A 509 17.04 19.98 9.04
CA VAL A 509 17.43 19.02 7.99
C VAL A 509 16.36 19.04 6.91
N GLU A 510 16.74 19.46 5.72
CA GLU A 510 15.93 19.30 4.51
C GLU A 510 16.27 17.93 3.91
N PHE A 511 15.25 17.09 3.72
CA PHE A 511 15.36 15.82 3.03
C PHE A 511 14.73 15.96 1.64
N ASP A 512 15.41 15.45 0.61
CA ASP A 512 14.82 15.26 -0.71
C ASP A 512 15.32 13.97 -1.35
N PHE A 513 14.45 12.98 -1.50
CA PHE A 513 14.83 11.69 -2.10
C PHE A 513 13.66 10.92 -2.70
N LEU A 514 13.93 10.05 -3.66
CA LEU A 514 12.93 9.10 -4.16
C LEU A 514 12.82 7.90 -3.21
N GLY A 515 11.68 7.79 -2.52
CA GLY A 515 11.37 6.65 -1.66
C GLY A 515 10.76 5.48 -2.42
N LYS A 516 10.45 4.40 -1.69
CA LYS A 516 9.77 3.18 -2.21
C LYS A 516 8.60 3.51 -3.15
N ASP A 517 8.53 2.83 -4.28
CA ASP A 517 7.65 3.09 -5.44
C ASP A 517 7.97 4.38 -6.24
N SER A 518 9.18 4.93 -6.06
CA SER A 518 9.67 6.20 -6.65
C SER A 518 8.82 7.42 -6.28
N ILE A 519 8.26 7.40 -5.07
CA ILE A 519 7.51 8.53 -4.50
C ILE A 519 8.50 9.44 -3.78
N ARG A 520 8.62 10.70 -4.25
CA ARG A 520 9.47 11.72 -3.62
C ARG A 520 9.07 11.92 -2.15
N TYR A 521 10.06 11.89 -1.26
CA TYR A 521 9.98 12.36 0.11
C TYR A 521 10.73 13.68 0.15
N TYR A 522 9.98 14.78 0.18
CA TYR A 522 10.51 16.12 0.44
C TYR A 522 9.99 16.59 1.79
N ASN A 523 10.86 16.99 2.71
CA ASN A 523 10.47 17.46 4.04
C ASN A 523 11.57 18.29 4.71
N LYS A 524 11.22 19.45 5.28
CA LYS A 524 12.10 20.24 6.17
C LYS A 524 11.78 19.93 7.63
N VAL A 525 12.79 19.52 8.40
CA VAL A 525 12.60 18.97 9.75
C VAL A 525 13.62 19.58 10.73
N PRO A 526 13.19 20.36 11.74
CA PRO A 526 14.03 20.68 12.89
C PRO A 526 14.41 19.41 13.65
N VAL A 527 15.70 19.16 13.86
CA VAL A 527 16.20 18.01 14.62
C VAL A 527 16.88 18.43 15.91
N GLU A 528 17.07 17.49 16.84
CA GLU A 528 17.84 17.75 18.05
C GLU A 528 19.28 18.19 17.68
N LYS A 529 19.81 19.27 18.29
CA LYS A 529 21.14 19.86 18.00
C LYS A 529 22.30 18.85 17.94
N ARG A 530 22.20 17.70 18.63
CA ARG A 530 23.16 16.59 18.57
C ARG A 530 23.02 15.72 17.32
N VAL A 531 21.80 15.54 16.79
CA VAL A 531 21.55 14.89 15.50
C VAL A 531 22.15 15.74 14.39
N PHE A 532 21.84 17.04 14.34
CA PHE A 532 22.39 17.96 13.32
C PHE A 532 23.92 17.93 13.28
N LYS A 533 24.59 18.10 14.43
CA LYS A 533 26.06 18.02 14.51
C LYS A 533 26.64 16.65 14.16
N ASN A 534 25.90 15.56 14.39
CA ASN A 534 26.33 14.24 13.95
C ASN A 534 26.17 14.08 12.43
N LEU A 535 25.13 14.63 11.80
CA LEU A 535 24.99 14.63 10.34
C LEU A 535 26.14 15.38 9.66
N GLN A 536 26.55 16.53 10.20
CA GLN A 536 27.75 17.25 9.71
C GLN A 536 28.99 16.35 9.71
N LEU A 537 29.22 15.59 10.79
CA LEU A 537 30.32 14.61 10.91
C LEU A 537 30.12 13.33 10.05
N PHE A 538 28.90 13.07 9.56
CA PHE A 538 28.60 11.93 8.68
C PHE A 538 28.75 12.27 7.19
N MET A 539 28.77 13.57 6.85
CA MET A 539 29.00 14.13 5.50
C MET A 539 30.43 14.66 5.32
N GLU A 540 31.26 14.59 6.37
CA GLU A 540 32.64 15.10 6.36
C GLU A 540 33.57 14.17 5.57
N ASN A 541 34.28 14.71 4.58
CA ASN A 541 35.14 13.97 3.62
C ASN A 541 34.39 12.87 2.83
N LYS A 542 33.26 13.26 2.22
CA LYS A 542 32.44 12.40 1.35
C LYS A 542 31.95 13.15 0.12
N GLU A 543 31.76 12.41 -0.97
CA GLU A 543 31.13 12.89 -2.20
C GLU A 543 29.59 12.77 -2.12
N PRO A 544 28.81 13.41 -3.02
CA PRO A 544 27.34 13.41 -2.95
C PRO A 544 26.69 12.02 -3.04
N ASP A 545 27.34 11.09 -3.73
CA ASP A 545 26.89 9.70 -3.94
C ASP A 545 27.34 8.72 -2.85
N ASP A 546 28.19 9.13 -1.90
CA ASP A 546 28.54 8.29 -0.74
C ASP A 546 27.35 8.06 0.19
N ASP A 547 27.29 6.87 0.81
CA ASP A 547 26.32 6.57 1.86
C ASP A 547 26.53 7.46 3.10
N LEU A 548 25.49 8.19 3.50
CA LEU A 548 25.42 8.99 4.73
C LEU A 548 25.73 8.14 5.98
N PHE A 549 25.39 6.84 5.95
CA PHE A 549 25.55 5.92 7.07
C PHE A 549 26.51 4.76 6.74
N ASP A 550 27.73 5.07 6.26
CA ASP A 550 28.79 4.16 5.81
C ASP A 550 29.11 2.92 6.70
N ARG A 551 28.67 2.88 7.96
CA ARG A 551 28.93 1.76 8.91
C ARG A 551 27.66 1.04 9.35
N LEU A 552 26.54 1.31 8.70
CA LEU A 552 25.21 0.82 9.03
C LEU A 552 24.52 0.23 7.80
N ASN A 553 23.88 -0.92 7.99
CA ASN A 553 22.87 -1.42 7.06
C ASN A 553 21.65 -1.93 7.84
N THR A 554 20.60 -2.31 7.11
CA THR A 554 19.36 -2.77 7.73
C THR A 554 19.52 -4.06 8.54
N SER A 555 20.51 -4.90 8.23
CA SER A 555 20.82 -6.10 9.02
C SER A 555 21.37 -5.72 10.40
N ILE A 556 22.37 -4.83 10.43
CA ILE A 556 22.96 -4.28 11.66
C ILE A 556 21.89 -3.56 12.51
N LEU A 557 21.03 -2.74 11.89
CA LEU A 557 19.96 -2.04 12.61
C LEU A 557 18.94 -3.03 13.21
N ASN A 558 18.43 -3.98 12.43
CA ASN A 558 17.40 -4.91 12.91
C ASN A 558 17.95 -5.90 13.95
N LYS A 559 19.23 -6.31 13.86
CA LYS A 559 19.88 -7.09 14.92
C LYS A 559 19.85 -6.34 16.25
N HIS A 560 20.24 -5.06 16.25
CA HIS A 560 20.21 -4.25 17.46
C HIS A 560 18.79 -4.02 18.00
N LEU A 561 17.80 -3.84 17.12
CA LEU A 561 16.41 -3.73 17.54
C LEU A 561 15.90 -5.01 18.22
N GLN A 562 16.24 -6.19 17.68
CA GLN A 562 15.92 -7.49 18.28
C GLN A 562 16.57 -7.68 19.68
N GLU A 563 17.75 -7.10 19.93
CA GLU A 563 18.39 -7.06 21.26
C GLU A 563 17.60 -6.17 22.26
N LEU A 564 16.96 -5.09 21.78
CA LEU A 564 16.18 -4.17 22.61
C LEU A 564 14.78 -4.70 22.95
N MET A 565 14.15 -5.44 22.03
CA MET A 565 12.87 -6.13 22.24
C MET A 565 12.70 -7.26 21.22
N ASP A 566 12.27 -8.44 21.68
CA ASP A 566 11.99 -9.56 20.80
C ASP A 566 10.92 -9.25 19.73
N GLY A 567 11.24 -9.56 18.47
CA GLY A 567 10.44 -9.31 17.28
C GLY A 567 10.52 -7.87 16.76
N LEU A 568 11.34 -7.00 17.37
CA LEU A 568 11.44 -5.61 16.96
C LEU A 568 12.28 -5.46 15.69
N THR A 569 11.70 -4.77 14.71
CA THR A 569 12.38 -4.37 13.47
C THR A 569 11.98 -2.94 13.12
N ALA A 570 12.72 -2.28 12.24
CA ALA A 570 12.41 -0.92 11.76
C ALA A 570 11.00 -0.80 11.14
N LYS A 571 10.41 -1.91 10.68
CA LYS A 571 9.03 -1.98 10.15
C LYS A 571 7.96 -1.84 11.26
N VAL A 572 8.29 -2.18 12.50
CA VAL A 572 7.37 -2.08 13.66
C VAL A 572 7.13 -0.62 14.01
N PHE A 573 8.16 0.23 14.03
CA PHE A 573 8.03 1.67 14.30
C PHE A 573 7.01 2.35 13.40
N ARG A 574 7.03 2.08 12.08
CA ARG A 574 6.02 2.62 11.14
C ARG A 574 4.59 2.15 11.43
N THR A 575 4.42 0.97 12.02
CA THR A 575 3.11 0.42 12.39
C THR A 575 2.63 0.99 13.73
N TYR A 576 3.54 1.11 14.69
CA TYR A 576 3.32 1.75 15.99
C TYR A 576 2.93 3.23 15.82
N ASN A 577 3.76 4.03 15.14
CA ASN A 577 3.53 5.44 14.88
C ASN A 577 2.20 5.68 14.15
N ALA A 578 1.94 4.94 13.08
CA ALA A 578 0.68 5.05 12.35
C ALA A 578 -0.54 4.77 13.25
N SER A 579 -0.50 3.71 14.06
CA SER A 579 -1.61 3.32 14.93
C SER A 579 -1.80 4.29 16.10
N ILE A 580 -0.74 4.70 16.80
CA ILE A 580 -0.86 5.63 17.94
C ILE A 580 -1.31 7.03 17.50
N THR A 581 -0.80 7.54 16.36
CA THR A 581 -1.26 8.81 15.79
C THR A 581 -2.74 8.76 15.37
N LEU A 582 -3.24 7.63 14.85
CA LEU A 582 -4.68 7.49 14.61
C LEU A 582 -5.48 7.56 15.92
N GLN A 583 -5.07 6.83 16.95
CA GLN A 583 -5.79 6.83 18.24
C GLN A 583 -5.83 8.22 18.87
N GLN A 584 -4.71 8.95 18.85
CA GLN A 584 -4.59 10.33 19.33
C GLN A 584 -5.48 11.28 18.52
N GLN A 585 -5.33 11.29 17.19
CA GLN A 585 -6.10 12.19 16.32
C GLN A 585 -7.61 11.88 16.33
N LEU A 586 -8.03 10.62 16.49
CA LEU A 586 -9.45 10.31 16.70
C LEU A 586 -9.97 10.83 18.05
N LYS A 587 -9.15 10.83 19.10
CA LYS A 587 -9.48 11.38 20.42
C LYS A 587 -9.52 12.92 20.43
N GLU A 588 -8.71 13.56 19.59
CA GLU A 588 -8.60 15.02 19.46
C GLU A 588 -9.63 15.63 18.50
N LEU A 589 -9.98 14.94 17.40
CA LEU A 589 -10.82 15.48 16.32
C LEU A 589 -12.29 15.05 16.36
N THR A 590 -12.69 14.10 17.21
CA THR A 590 -14.08 13.60 17.23
C THR A 590 -14.91 14.29 18.30
N ASN A 591 -15.80 15.21 17.90
CA ASN A 591 -16.78 15.79 18.81
C ASN A 591 -17.97 14.85 19.04
N ALA A 592 -18.45 14.75 20.29
CA ALA A 592 -19.53 13.80 20.64
C ALA A 592 -20.86 14.10 19.93
N ASP A 593 -21.20 15.38 19.80
CA ASP A 593 -22.48 15.88 19.25
C ASP A 593 -22.53 15.94 17.71
N GLU A 594 -21.42 15.62 17.03
CA GLU A 594 -21.37 15.60 15.58
C GLU A 594 -22.27 14.52 14.97
N ASN A 595 -22.92 14.85 13.85
CA ASN A 595 -23.64 13.86 13.06
C ASN A 595 -22.68 12.87 12.36
N VAL A 596 -23.21 11.71 11.96
CA VAL A 596 -22.40 10.63 11.36
C VAL A 596 -21.56 11.09 10.14
N PRO A 597 -22.07 11.93 9.20
CA PRO A 597 -21.22 12.55 8.17
C PRO A 597 -20.01 13.33 8.70
N ALA A 598 -20.21 14.20 9.71
CA ALA A 598 -19.12 14.98 10.30
C ALA A 598 -18.09 14.08 11.01
N LYS A 599 -18.53 13.12 11.82
CA LYS A 599 -17.62 12.15 12.47
C LYS A 599 -16.80 11.34 11.46
N ILE A 600 -17.35 11.01 10.29
CA ILE A 600 -16.61 10.34 9.20
C ILE A 600 -15.54 11.27 8.58
N LEU A 601 -15.81 12.58 8.45
CA LEU A 601 -14.79 13.55 8.04
C LEU A 601 -13.65 13.63 9.07
N SER A 602 -13.99 13.66 10.36
CA SER A 602 -13.02 13.67 11.47
C SER A 602 -12.16 12.40 11.49
N TYR A 603 -12.75 11.22 11.22
CA TYR A 603 -12.00 9.98 10.98
C TYR A 603 -11.06 10.08 9.76
N ASN A 604 -11.53 10.62 8.64
CA ASN A 604 -10.72 10.73 7.43
C ASN A 604 -9.57 11.72 7.61
N ARG A 605 -9.77 12.82 8.35
CA ARG A 605 -8.73 13.77 8.77
C ARG A 605 -7.68 13.10 9.66
N ALA A 606 -8.09 12.32 10.67
CA ALA A 606 -7.16 11.54 11.50
C ALA A 606 -6.33 10.53 10.69
N ASN A 607 -6.95 9.80 9.76
CA ASN A 607 -6.22 8.91 8.84
C ASN A 607 -5.33 9.67 7.83
N ARG A 608 -5.65 10.94 7.51
CA ARG A 608 -4.80 11.79 6.66
C ARG A 608 -3.52 12.20 7.36
N ALA A 609 -3.57 12.59 8.63
CA ALA A 609 -2.38 12.85 9.43
C ALA A 609 -1.40 11.66 9.40
N VAL A 610 -1.93 10.43 9.57
CA VAL A 610 -1.15 9.19 9.43
C VAL A 610 -0.63 8.97 8.01
N ALA A 611 -1.43 9.26 6.98
CA ALA A 611 -1.01 9.11 5.59
C ALA A 611 0.10 10.10 5.20
N ILE A 612 0.06 11.34 5.72
CA ILE A 612 1.12 12.34 5.59
C ILE A 612 2.40 11.85 6.29
N LEU A 613 2.30 11.47 7.58
CA LEU A 613 3.43 10.92 8.36
C LEU A 613 4.09 9.70 7.67
N CYS A 614 3.31 8.87 6.98
CA CYS A 614 3.82 7.70 6.25
C CYS A 614 4.30 7.98 4.81
N ASN A 615 4.26 9.24 4.36
CA ASN A 615 4.41 9.68 2.97
C ASN A 615 3.62 8.82 1.96
N HIS A 616 2.31 8.67 2.20
CA HIS A 616 1.38 7.97 1.32
C HIS A 616 0.71 8.96 0.34
N GLN A 617 1.51 9.48 -0.59
CA GLN A 617 1.04 10.39 -1.65
C GLN A 617 0.36 9.64 -2.81
N ARG A 618 -0.34 10.39 -3.67
CA ARG A 618 -0.77 10.03 -5.03
C ARG A 618 -0.76 11.26 -5.92
N ALA A 619 -0.62 11.07 -7.23
CA ALA A 619 -0.93 12.13 -8.20
C ALA A 619 -2.42 12.53 -8.10
N PRO A 620 -2.77 13.81 -8.35
CA PRO A 620 -4.16 14.23 -8.53
C PRO A 620 -4.81 13.42 -9.68
N PRO A 621 -6.04 12.88 -9.52
CA PRO A 621 -6.73 12.21 -10.62
C PRO A 621 -6.96 13.16 -11.80
N LYS A 622 -6.71 12.74 -13.05
CA LYS A 622 -6.83 13.61 -14.23
C LYS A 622 -8.23 14.22 -14.44
N THR A 623 -9.27 13.62 -13.85
CA THR A 623 -10.66 14.08 -13.91
C THR A 623 -11.12 14.83 -12.65
N PHE A 624 -10.19 15.13 -11.72
CA PHE A 624 -10.50 15.66 -10.39
C PHE A 624 -11.26 17.00 -10.42
N GLU A 625 -10.77 17.99 -11.15
CA GLU A 625 -11.37 19.33 -11.20
C GLU A 625 -12.81 19.27 -11.75
N LYS A 626 -13.01 18.53 -12.84
CA LYS A 626 -14.33 18.26 -13.42
C LYS A 626 -15.25 17.53 -12.42
N SER A 627 -14.71 16.64 -11.58
CA SER A 627 -15.45 15.95 -10.51
C SER A 627 -15.84 16.88 -9.37
N MET A 628 -15.00 17.88 -9.04
CA MET A 628 -15.26 18.90 -8.03
C MET A 628 -16.23 19.97 -8.51
N GLN A 629 -16.09 20.48 -9.74
CA GLN A 629 -17.08 21.35 -10.39
C GLN A 629 -18.47 20.70 -10.38
N ASN A 630 -18.56 19.43 -10.82
CA ASN A 630 -19.80 18.65 -10.78
C ASN A 630 -20.35 18.38 -9.37
N LEU A 631 -19.58 18.59 -8.31
CA LEU A 631 -20.03 18.50 -6.92
C LEU A 631 -20.48 19.88 -6.42
N GLN A 632 -19.73 20.94 -6.75
CA GLN A 632 -20.05 22.32 -6.41
C GLN A 632 -21.40 22.76 -6.99
N THR A 633 -21.67 22.50 -8.28
CA THR A 633 -22.98 22.78 -8.89
C THR A 633 -24.15 22.06 -8.18
N LYS A 634 -23.89 20.91 -7.51
CA LYS A 634 -24.91 20.20 -6.70
C LYS A 634 -25.07 20.77 -5.29
N ILE A 635 -24.01 21.36 -4.74
CA ILE A 635 -24.03 22.10 -3.47
C ILE A 635 -24.83 23.39 -3.66
N ASP A 636 -24.56 24.16 -4.72
CA ASP A 636 -25.23 25.44 -4.94
C ASP A 636 -26.70 25.26 -5.29
N ALA A 637 -27.05 24.31 -6.18
CA ALA A 637 -28.44 23.93 -6.42
C ALA A 637 -29.16 23.33 -5.17
N LYS A 638 -28.42 22.98 -4.11
CA LYS A 638 -28.98 22.62 -2.79
C LYS A 638 -29.08 23.80 -1.82
N ARG A 639 -28.21 24.80 -1.94
CA ARG A 639 -28.33 26.10 -1.25
C ARG A 639 -29.55 26.88 -1.75
N ASP A 640 -29.83 26.83 -3.05
CA ASP A 640 -31.04 27.41 -3.65
C ASP A 640 -32.32 26.76 -3.10
N GLN A 641 -32.39 25.41 -3.13
CA GLN A 641 -33.50 24.65 -2.54
C GLN A 641 -33.68 24.91 -1.04
N LEU A 642 -32.58 25.19 -0.32
CA LEU A 642 -32.63 25.56 1.09
C LEU A 642 -33.17 26.98 1.29
N SER A 643 -32.77 27.93 0.44
CA SER A 643 -33.26 29.31 0.43
C SER A 643 -34.78 29.35 0.19
N ASP A 644 -35.26 28.62 -0.83
CA ASP A 644 -36.68 28.47 -1.12
C ASP A 644 -37.44 27.82 0.04
N ALA A 645 -36.98 26.69 0.57
CA ALA A 645 -37.63 26.02 1.70
C ALA A 645 -37.66 26.89 2.97
N ARG A 646 -36.63 27.71 3.22
CA ARG A 646 -36.59 28.71 4.30
C ARG A 646 -37.58 29.85 4.05
N ARG A 647 -37.76 30.30 2.80
CA ARG A 647 -38.80 31.28 2.40
C ARG A 647 -40.20 30.73 2.64
N GLU A 648 -40.48 29.49 2.23
CA GLU A 648 -41.75 28.80 2.51
C GLU A 648 -42.01 28.59 4.01
N LEU A 649 -40.98 28.30 4.80
CA LEU A 649 -41.10 28.21 6.26
C LEU A 649 -41.39 29.58 6.89
N LYS A 650 -40.87 30.68 6.32
CA LYS A 650 -41.15 32.05 6.77
C LYS A 650 -42.60 32.44 6.49
N SER A 651 -43.14 32.17 5.30
CA SER A 651 -44.56 32.44 4.99
C SER A 651 -45.49 31.57 5.83
N ALA A 652 -45.26 30.26 5.92
CA ALA A 652 -46.09 29.38 6.74
C ALA A 652 -46.13 29.81 8.22
N LYS A 653 -45.01 30.33 8.77
CA LYS A 653 -44.96 30.91 10.13
C LYS A 653 -45.77 32.21 10.26
N ALA A 654 -45.88 33.02 9.21
CA ALA A 654 -46.73 34.20 9.20
C ALA A 654 -48.22 33.80 9.13
N ASP A 655 -48.58 32.89 8.22
CA ASP A 655 -49.94 32.35 8.09
C ASP A 655 -50.43 31.74 9.41
N ALA A 656 -49.57 30.98 10.10
CA ALA A 656 -49.90 30.38 11.39
C ALA A 656 -50.07 31.40 12.54
N LYS A 657 -49.40 32.56 12.48
CA LYS A 657 -49.65 33.66 13.43
C LYS A 657 -51.01 34.32 13.20
N ILE A 658 -51.43 34.46 11.94
CA ILE A 658 -52.69 35.09 11.54
C ILE A 658 -53.87 34.14 11.81
N ARG A 659 -53.83 32.92 11.26
CA ARG A 659 -54.96 31.97 11.30
C ARG A 659 -55.07 31.18 12.60
N LYS A 660 -53.95 30.95 13.30
CA LYS A 660 -53.81 30.23 14.59
C LYS A 660 -54.34 28.79 14.66
N ASP A 661 -54.93 28.30 13.58
CA ASP A 661 -55.59 27.00 13.42
C ASP A 661 -54.62 25.82 13.36
N GLU A 662 -55.13 24.61 13.59
CA GLU A 662 -54.29 23.40 13.65
C GLU A 662 -53.65 23.04 12.29
N LYS A 663 -54.31 23.38 11.17
CA LYS A 663 -53.81 23.09 9.82
C LYS A 663 -52.59 23.93 9.48
N SER A 664 -52.57 25.23 9.83
CA SER A 664 -51.39 26.08 9.65
C SER A 664 -50.22 25.67 10.58
N ARG A 665 -50.49 25.26 11.82
CA ARG A 665 -49.46 24.69 12.71
C ARG A 665 -48.81 23.44 12.11
N LYS A 666 -49.61 22.48 11.60
CA LYS A 666 -49.12 21.28 10.90
C LYS A 666 -48.35 21.61 9.62
N ALA A 667 -48.72 22.67 8.90
CA ALA A 667 -47.97 23.16 7.74
C ALA A 667 -46.58 23.70 8.13
N VAL A 668 -46.48 24.50 9.20
CA VAL A 668 -45.20 24.99 9.75
C VAL A 668 -44.29 23.83 10.16
N GLU A 669 -44.82 22.83 10.86
CA GLU A 669 -44.05 21.65 11.25
C GLU A 669 -43.53 20.87 10.02
N THR A 670 -44.38 20.70 9.00
CA THR A 670 -44.02 20.00 7.75
C THR A 670 -42.94 20.75 6.98
N LYS A 671 -43.03 22.08 6.87
CA LYS A 671 -41.98 22.91 6.25
C LYS A 671 -40.70 22.96 7.08
N LYS A 672 -40.77 22.96 8.42
CA LYS A 672 -39.59 22.85 9.31
C LYS A 672 -38.86 21.53 9.07
N LYS A 673 -39.59 20.41 9.04
CA LYS A 673 -39.06 19.08 8.69
C LYS A 673 -38.55 18.99 7.25
N ALA A 674 -39.01 19.84 6.32
CA ALA A 674 -38.45 19.91 4.97
C ALA A 674 -37.11 20.67 4.96
N VAL A 675 -37.02 21.83 5.61
CA VAL A 675 -35.78 22.61 5.76
C VAL A 675 -34.67 21.76 6.39
N GLN A 676 -34.93 21.10 7.53
CA GLN A 676 -33.95 20.24 8.21
C GLN A 676 -33.39 19.13 7.30
N ARG A 677 -34.25 18.45 6.53
CA ARG A 677 -33.83 17.40 5.57
C ARG A 677 -33.02 17.94 4.39
N ILE A 678 -33.14 19.22 4.06
CA ILE A 678 -32.31 19.87 3.02
C ILE A 678 -30.97 20.32 3.63
N GLU A 679 -30.97 20.83 4.86
CA GLU A 679 -29.76 21.18 5.61
C GLU A 679 -28.85 19.95 5.82
N GLU A 680 -29.41 18.81 6.23
CA GLU A 680 -28.71 17.53 6.31
C GLU A 680 -28.12 17.06 4.97
N GLN A 681 -28.83 17.29 3.85
CA GLN A 681 -28.37 16.92 2.51
C GLN A 681 -27.26 17.85 2.01
N LEU A 682 -27.38 19.15 2.27
CA LEU A 682 -26.38 20.16 1.92
C LEU A 682 -25.09 19.93 2.69
N MET A 683 -25.16 19.84 4.02
CA MET A 683 -24.01 19.58 4.89
C MET A 683 -23.27 18.29 4.48
N LYS A 684 -24.00 17.23 4.10
CA LYS A 684 -23.40 15.99 3.61
C LYS A 684 -22.63 16.18 2.29
N LEU A 685 -23.11 17.02 1.37
CA LEU A 685 -22.43 17.33 0.11
C LEU A 685 -21.20 18.21 0.33
N GLU A 686 -21.31 19.21 1.21
CA GLU A 686 -20.20 20.09 1.61
C GLU A 686 -19.09 19.30 2.30
N VAL A 687 -19.43 18.44 3.28
CA VAL A 687 -18.49 17.48 3.88
C VAL A 687 -17.84 16.57 2.82
N GLN A 688 -18.60 16.10 1.83
CA GLN A 688 -18.05 15.29 0.74
C GLN A 688 -17.11 16.07 -0.20
N ALA A 689 -17.30 17.38 -0.36
CA ALA A 689 -16.39 18.24 -1.11
C ALA A 689 -15.09 18.48 -0.32
N THR A 690 -15.19 18.83 0.95
CA THR A 690 -14.05 18.98 1.87
C THR A 690 -13.21 17.70 1.93
N ASP A 691 -13.84 16.53 2.14
CA ASP A 691 -13.14 15.24 2.17
C ASP A 691 -12.44 14.90 0.83
N ARG A 692 -12.94 15.42 -0.30
CA ARG A 692 -12.31 15.21 -1.61
C ARG A 692 -11.13 16.14 -1.87
N GLU A 693 -11.27 17.44 -1.58
CA GLU A 693 -10.19 18.41 -1.80
C GLU A 693 -9.03 18.17 -0.85
N GLU A 694 -9.29 18.02 0.45
CA GLU A 694 -8.24 17.76 1.45
C GLU A 694 -7.50 16.43 1.19
N ASN A 695 -8.09 15.48 0.45
CA ASN A 695 -7.46 14.20 0.09
C ASN A 695 -6.99 14.13 -1.38
N LYS A 696 -6.99 15.22 -2.14
CA LYS A 696 -6.61 15.28 -3.57
C LYS A 696 -5.34 14.48 -3.89
N GLN A 697 -4.26 14.74 -3.15
CA GLN A 697 -2.94 14.12 -3.31
C GLN A 697 -2.62 13.02 -2.28
N ILE A 698 -3.56 12.58 -1.44
CA ILE A 698 -3.29 11.65 -0.32
C ILE A 698 -3.96 10.28 -0.51
N ALA A 699 -3.22 9.20 -0.26
CA ALA A 699 -3.63 7.80 -0.48
C ALA A 699 -4.06 7.09 0.81
N LEU A 700 -5.20 7.50 1.37
CA LEU A 700 -5.79 6.99 2.63
C LEU A 700 -5.98 5.46 2.75
N GLY A 701 -6.01 4.72 1.64
CA GLY A 701 -6.18 3.27 1.64
C GLY A 701 -4.96 2.51 2.16
N THR A 702 -3.76 3.01 1.91
CA THR A 702 -2.49 2.30 2.20
C THR A 702 -2.22 2.19 3.69
N SER A 703 -2.45 3.26 4.45
CA SER A 703 -2.43 3.28 5.93
C SER A 703 -3.50 2.34 6.51
N LYS A 704 -4.76 2.58 6.12
CA LYS A 704 -5.98 1.91 6.61
C LYS A 704 -6.04 0.41 6.41
N LEU A 705 -5.30 -0.14 5.45
CA LEU A 705 -5.23 -1.58 5.20
C LEU A 705 -4.08 -2.30 5.91
N ASN A 706 -2.99 -1.62 6.24
CA ASN A 706 -1.70 -2.29 6.53
C ASN A 706 -0.95 -1.77 7.77
N TYR A 707 -1.15 -0.52 8.17
CA TYR A 707 -0.35 0.14 9.22
C TYR A 707 -1.18 0.57 10.43
N LEU A 708 -2.50 0.76 10.26
CA LEU A 708 -3.45 1.07 11.32
C LEU A 708 -4.00 -0.21 11.94
N ASP A 709 -3.94 -0.36 13.27
CA ASP A 709 -4.62 -1.45 13.98
C ASP A 709 -6.15 -1.30 13.79
N PRO A 710 -6.83 -2.27 13.15
CA PRO A 710 -8.26 -2.17 12.86
C PRO A 710 -9.12 -2.05 14.12
N ARG A 711 -8.65 -2.50 15.28
CA ARG A 711 -9.40 -2.46 16.55
C ARG A 711 -9.60 -1.04 17.06
N ILE A 712 -8.66 -0.12 16.80
CA ILE A 712 -8.82 1.32 17.09
C ILE A 712 -10.05 1.86 16.34
N SER A 713 -10.18 1.51 15.06
CA SER A 713 -11.30 1.93 14.22
C SER A 713 -12.62 1.26 14.62
N VAL A 714 -12.59 0.01 15.07
CA VAL A 714 -13.78 -0.72 15.58
C VAL A 714 -14.26 -0.11 16.88
N ALA A 715 -13.37 0.15 17.83
CA ALA A 715 -13.71 0.76 19.12
C ALA A 715 -14.29 2.16 18.93
N TRP A 716 -13.64 3.01 18.10
CA TRP A 716 -14.17 4.31 17.74
C TRP A 716 -15.55 4.25 17.05
N CYS A 717 -15.79 3.22 16.22
CA CYS A 717 -17.11 3.00 15.62
C CYS A 717 -18.17 2.65 16.68
N LYS A 718 -17.88 1.71 17.58
CA LYS A 718 -18.79 1.29 18.67
C LYS A 718 -19.13 2.48 19.58
N LYS A 719 -18.09 3.15 20.12
CA LYS A 719 -18.19 4.32 21.02
C LYS A 719 -18.99 5.50 20.46
N ASN A 720 -19.09 5.63 19.13
CA ASN A 720 -19.82 6.71 18.46
C ASN A 720 -21.16 6.27 17.83
N GLY A 721 -21.58 5.00 17.99
CA GLY A 721 -22.76 4.45 17.32
C GLY A 721 -22.66 4.41 15.80
N ILE A 722 -21.44 4.40 15.24
CA ILE A 722 -21.19 4.45 13.80
C ILE A 722 -21.13 3.03 13.23
N PRO A 723 -21.98 2.65 12.27
CA PRO A 723 -21.93 1.33 11.67
C PRO A 723 -20.59 1.09 10.94
N VAL A 724 -19.92 -0.02 11.24
CA VAL A 724 -18.57 -0.33 10.75
C VAL A 724 -18.49 -0.36 9.21
N GLU A 725 -19.58 -0.64 8.51
CA GLU A 725 -19.62 -0.59 7.04
C GLU A 725 -19.52 0.82 6.43
N LYS A 726 -19.59 1.88 7.25
CA LYS A 726 -19.25 3.26 6.86
C LYS A 726 -17.75 3.48 6.76
N ILE A 727 -16.96 2.79 7.59
CA ILE A 727 -15.50 2.89 7.62
C ILE A 727 -14.86 1.80 6.75
N TYR A 728 -15.30 0.55 6.85
CA TYR A 728 -14.72 -0.58 6.13
C TYR A 728 -15.68 -1.19 5.10
N ASN A 729 -15.24 -1.30 3.84
CA ASN A 729 -16.00 -1.98 2.78
C ASN A 729 -16.12 -3.50 3.01
N LYS A 730 -16.87 -4.24 2.17
CA LYS A 730 -17.11 -5.68 2.38
C LYS A 730 -15.80 -6.47 2.53
N THR A 731 -14.86 -6.33 1.60
CA THR A 731 -13.56 -7.03 1.62
C THR A 731 -12.69 -6.64 2.82
N GLN A 732 -12.78 -5.39 3.28
CA GLN A 732 -12.10 -4.93 4.49
C GLN A 732 -12.70 -5.56 5.77
N ARG A 733 -14.03 -5.73 5.84
CA ARG A 733 -14.69 -6.47 6.94
C ARG A 733 -14.50 -7.99 6.85
N GLU A 734 -14.19 -8.52 5.67
CA GLU A 734 -13.71 -9.90 5.50
C GLU A 734 -12.29 -10.06 6.06
N LYS A 735 -11.34 -9.16 5.72
CA LYS A 735 -9.98 -9.16 6.30
C LYS A 735 -9.99 -8.96 7.82
N PHE A 736 -10.70 -7.94 8.31
CA PHE A 736 -10.67 -7.52 9.70
C PHE A 736 -11.78 -8.16 10.57
N ALA A 737 -12.27 -9.34 10.18
CA ALA A 737 -13.30 -10.06 10.91
C ALA A 737 -12.95 -10.25 12.40
N TRP A 738 -11.73 -10.72 12.67
CA TRP A 738 -11.16 -10.91 14.01
C TRP A 738 -11.27 -9.65 14.88
N ALA A 739 -10.90 -8.49 14.31
CA ALA A 739 -10.89 -7.22 15.02
C ALA A 739 -12.30 -6.65 15.26
N ILE A 740 -13.26 -6.93 14.38
CA ILE A 740 -14.67 -6.49 14.50
C ILE A 740 -15.38 -7.29 15.60
N ASP A 741 -15.06 -8.57 15.71
CA ASP A 741 -15.58 -9.50 16.70
C ASP A 741 -14.96 -9.24 18.09
N MET A 742 -13.62 -9.24 18.20
CA MET A 742 -12.93 -9.26 19.50
C MET A 742 -12.84 -7.92 20.25
N ALA A 743 -12.96 -6.77 19.59
CA ALA A 743 -12.68 -5.47 20.21
C ALA A 743 -13.94 -4.75 20.67
N ASP A 744 -14.01 -4.40 21.95
CA ASP A 744 -15.02 -3.53 22.58
C ASP A 744 -14.87 -2.04 22.16
N GLU A 745 -15.48 -1.12 22.91
CA GLU A 745 -15.43 0.33 22.68
C GLU A 745 -14.43 1.10 23.56
N ASP A 746 -13.72 0.39 24.44
CA ASP A 746 -12.72 0.92 25.36
C ASP A 746 -11.29 0.46 25.01
N TYR A 747 -11.15 -0.40 23.99
CA TYR A 747 -9.87 -0.86 23.45
C TYR A 747 -8.89 0.31 23.19
N GLU A 748 -7.79 0.30 23.94
CA GLU A 748 -6.60 1.08 23.64
C GLU A 748 -5.48 0.22 23.03
N PHE A 749 -4.83 0.75 22.00
CA PHE A 749 -3.66 0.17 21.34
C PHE A 749 -2.42 0.33 22.23
#